data_AF-A0A9P7ADF2-F1
#
_entry.id   AF-A0A9P7ADF2-F1
#
_cell.length_a   1.000
_cell.length_b   1.000
_cell.length_c   1.000
_cell.angle_alpha   90.00
_cell.angle_beta   90.00
_cell.angle_gamma   90.00
#
_symmetry.space_group_name_H-M   'P 1'
#
loop_
_entity.id
_entity.type
_entity.pdbx_description
1 polymer ?
#
loop_
_entity_poly.entity_id
_entity_poly.type
_entity_poly.pdbx_seq_one_letter_code
_entity_poly.pdbx_strand_id
1 'polypeptide(L)'
;MSELIPSTTPIRAFEDHEDAVRAVAVFPDKRRMITGSDDNTLRLWDLETGVVLKKMEGHGSAVWTLTRSRNGKIVASTDWKGEVIAWHGETGESITDTRECVAYCTGHTTIWRTRMSLAWTPDGKHLLSGGGDYILEWDTSTWQQIGHRWEGHTNTINAIAIHPAGTLVASASRDKHVHLWRLSDRRTIAVFQHSSYAEGITFSVDGNHILSGGHDNKISEWAILDITTARDACLTGDLSLAEELLTQEIHANADDFTSYANRSFVMARKHNWDNALEDAIKVFQAIALFNADQHEEAMLLIKYLDAACPNVDPLARRVVETYLRVQLGIEAFDSARHDEAADHFTAAVNSEAFSSKYLHVPYQDLTVLFGWDLKYLLLTTHQRRRQTFLSAGKHDEALKAHKYMMDAIDEIAKASCLDWSNGEFHVLCAANGNAALAASDYDRAIDIYSAVIDSNSASHVVFANRSKAKLGKMLWMDALLDAQKVIELDSLSYLGYNVKRAALHGAERYDEAIETFQTTLSILDNAPDVQTRKLHQQYLRPSEVERAIRRVIDAQLDDAPLRSLDTTAGLLCDRETQINTFKMSTQYKALVSSTITHADLHIEHIEEVVKRYLQYAMLSHRWEGKEPLLQDIQGKSVYDSELDSIGGITKLRSFCKTARDAGYNWAWSDTCCIDKSNDVEVQESVNSTFVWYHHSALTIVYLSDVPPSSKSDALATSAWNTRGWTVQEFIAPKVVLFYQNNWTLYRNDRTPNHKDSVAIMQEIKGATGIDRPAVAAFRPSMNSSREKLHWASTRVTTRQEDIAYSLFGIFGVRLPVDYGEKQDKALGRLLQEIVARSGDISSLDWVGESSDFNSCLPASITSYKAPPCELPPLPEDDLQSSVSLLRQTGVADFASNFYTRLQNASAPRFAAQRLHLPCIAFNVTEVRRRMGSPTPESHLTYEVKADGLHDLLITTGETLVKFWPARPIEQRFFLVRPWDRSLLELPDFTEFPEPSDYGDDTEGEEDYGTPPSSPSDDWSSGSPVKQGISDLESRALRLLVRLGQPFGAFLLAQQRSGEYKRIATDHDIIGQVQDVVSVGDLMDIRTIEIL
;
A
#
# COMPACT_ATOMS: atom_id res chain seq x y z
N MET A 1 32.72 62.10 -4.71
CA MET A 1 31.78 61.11 -4.10
C MET A 1 31.48 61.39 -2.62
N SER A 2 32.32 62.12 -1.87
CA SER A 2 32.13 62.40 -0.42
C SER A 2 31.19 63.57 -0.06
N GLU A 3 30.55 64.25 -1.03
CA GLU A 3 29.58 65.33 -0.75
C GLU A 3 28.10 64.90 -0.83
N LEU A 4 27.81 63.65 -1.23
CA LEU A 4 26.42 63.21 -1.49
C LEU A 4 25.78 62.40 -0.34
N ILE A 5 26.56 61.91 0.63
CA ILE A 5 26.04 61.14 1.78
C ILE A 5 26.71 61.67 3.06
N PRO A 6 25.98 62.41 3.93
CA PRO A 6 26.57 63.09 5.09
C PRO A 6 27.08 62.16 6.21
N SER A 7 26.63 60.90 6.24
CA SER A 7 27.08 59.89 7.20
C SER A 7 26.84 58.48 6.66
N THR A 8 27.77 57.57 6.92
CA THR A 8 27.65 56.14 6.61
C THR A 8 27.07 55.32 7.76
N THR A 9 26.74 55.95 8.90
CA THR A 9 26.07 55.28 10.02
C THR A 9 24.55 55.44 9.88
N PRO A 10 23.76 54.39 10.22
CA PRO A 10 22.30 54.47 10.13
C PRO A 10 21.79 55.61 11.01
N ILE A 11 21.00 56.51 10.41
CA ILE A 11 20.43 57.70 11.10
C ILE A 11 19.27 57.29 12.02
N ARG A 12 18.58 56.19 11.70
CA ARG A 12 17.45 55.66 12.45
C ARG A 12 17.23 54.17 12.14
N ALA A 13 16.82 53.40 13.14
CA ALA A 13 16.34 52.02 13.00
C ALA A 13 14.81 51.99 13.15
N PHE A 14 14.13 51.19 12.33
CA PHE A 14 12.67 51.01 12.34
C PHE A 14 12.37 49.59 12.84
N GLU A 15 12.03 49.46 14.12
CA GLU A 15 11.99 48.18 14.85
C GLU A 15 10.55 47.87 15.29
N ASP A 16 9.81 47.09 14.48
CA ASP A 16 8.45 46.61 14.81
C ASP A 16 8.11 45.29 14.12
N HIS A 17 8.69 44.99 12.95
CA HIS A 17 8.55 43.70 12.29
C HIS A 17 9.12 42.56 13.13
N GLU A 18 8.40 41.44 13.18
CA GLU A 18 8.75 40.27 14.02
C GLU A 18 9.69 39.29 13.30
N ASP A 19 9.90 39.47 11.99
CA ASP A 19 10.78 38.65 11.16
C ASP A 19 11.45 39.50 10.06
N ALA A 20 12.29 38.87 9.22
CA ALA A 20 13.13 39.51 8.22
C ALA A 20 12.32 40.42 7.26
N VAL A 21 12.75 41.67 7.15
CA VAL A 21 12.17 42.63 6.19
C VAL A 21 12.74 42.35 4.81
N ARG A 22 11.87 42.01 3.85
CA ARG A 22 12.25 41.60 2.48
C ARG A 22 12.16 42.72 1.48
N ALA A 23 11.24 43.65 1.67
CA ALA A 23 11.00 44.72 0.71
C ALA A 23 10.68 46.06 1.40
N VAL A 24 11.08 47.15 0.75
CA VAL A 24 10.87 48.52 1.24
C VAL A 24 10.59 49.46 0.07
N ALA A 25 9.66 50.41 0.26
CA ALA A 25 9.44 51.51 -0.69
C ALA A 25 9.08 52.81 0.02
N VAL A 26 9.58 53.91 -0.52
CA VAL A 26 9.31 55.27 -0.03
C VAL A 26 8.26 55.95 -0.90
N PHE A 27 7.33 56.66 -0.26
CA PHE A 27 6.30 57.44 -0.94
C PHE A 27 6.89 58.73 -1.55
N PRO A 28 6.27 59.32 -2.60
CA PRO A 28 6.81 60.51 -3.25
C PRO A 28 6.77 61.73 -2.34
N ASP A 29 5.90 61.70 -1.32
CA ASP A 29 5.81 62.74 -0.28
C ASP A 29 7.04 62.78 0.63
N LYS A 30 7.96 61.80 0.51
CA LYS A 30 9.18 61.64 1.31
C LYS A 30 8.94 61.56 2.81
N ARG A 31 7.69 61.37 3.22
CA ARG A 31 7.27 61.32 4.62
C ARG A 31 6.85 59.91 5.01
N ARG A 32 6.31 59.13 4.07
CA ARG A 32 5.86 57.77 4.34
C ARG A 32 6.76 56.73 3.70
N MET A 33 6.88 55.59 4.37
CA MET A 33 7.57 54.40 3.88
C MET A 33 6.71 53.18 4.14
N ILE A 34 6.74 52.20 3.24
CA ILE A 34 6.14 50.89 3.48
C ILE A 34 7.22 49.80 3.46
N THR A 35 7.09 48.84 4.35
CA THR A 35 7.93 47.65 4.43
C THR A 35 7.08 46.39 4.39
N GLY A 36 7.62 45.30 3.82
CA GLY A 36 7.02 43.97 3.83
C GLY A 36 7.99 42.96 4.44
N SER A 37 7.48 42.04 5.25
CA SER A 37 8.29 41.12 6.05
C SER A 37 7.85 39.66 5.90
N ASP A 38 8.75 38.76 6.29
CA ASP A 38 8.48 37.34 6.49
C ASP A 38 7.45 37.08 7.61
N ASP A 39 7.10 38.09 8.43
CA ASP A 39 6.00 38.02 9.42
C ASP A 39 4.58 38.02 8.79
N ASN A 40 4.51 37.92 7.45
CA ASN A 40 3.30 37.95 6.62
C ASN A 40 2.56 39.31 6.59
N THR A 41 3.17 40.38 7.10
CA THR A 41 2.51 41.69 7.19
C THR A 41 3.29 42.79 6.46
N LEU A 42 2.57 43.86 6.13
CA LEU A 42 3.18 45.12 5.72
C LEU A 42 3.01 46.18 6.81
N ARG A 43 3.99 47.09 6.89
CA ARG A 43 3.97 48.23 7.82
C ARG A 43 4.12 49.52 7.05
N LEU A 44 3.18 50.44 7.25
CA LEU A 44 3.29 51.82 6.81
C LEU A 44 3.92 52.63 7.95
N TRP A 45 4.97 53.38 7.66
CA TRP A 45 5.78 54.14 8.61
C TRP A 45 5.77 55.63 8.27
N ASP A 46 5.93 56.46 9.29
CA ASP A 46 6.33 57.86 9.14
C ASP A 46 7.86 57.94 9.24
N LEU A 47 8.51 58.37 8.15
CA LEU A 47 9.97 58.42 8.00
C LEU A 47 10.63 59.45 8.93
N GLU A 48 9.92 60.51 9.31
CA GLU A 48 10.45 61.58 10.17
C GLU A 48 10.43 61.19 11.64
N THR A 49 9.42 60.43 12.07
CA THR A 49 9.20 60.03 13.47
C THR A 49 9.63 58.58 13.76
N GLY A 50 9.73 57.71 12.75
CA GLY A 50 10.10 56.32 12.93
C GLY A 50 8.97 55.42 13.43
N VAL A 51 7.74 55.95 13.50
CA VAL A 51 6.59 55.26 14.09
C VAL A 51 5.78 54.55 13.01
N VAL A 52 5.24 53.37 13.34
CA VAL A 52 4.28 52.65 12.49
C VAL A 52 2.96 53.41 12.47
N LEU A 53 2.57 53.89 11.29
CA LEU A 53 1.28 54.51 11.02
C LEU A 53 0.16 53.48 10.88
N LYS A 54 0.44 52.33 10.26
CA LYS A 54 -0.55 51.26 10.06
C LYS A 54 0.12 49.89 9.90
N LYS A 55 -0.46 48.88 10.55
CA LYS A 55 -0.22 47.46 10.28
C LYS A 55 -1.23 46.96 9.25
N MET A 56 -0.74 46.34 8.19
CA MET A 56 -1.53 45.89 7.04
C MET A 56 -1.43 44.37 6.99
N GLU A 57 -2.50 43.70 7.42
CA GLU A 57 -2.63 42.24 7.52
C GLU A 57 -3.53 41.75 6.39
N GLY A 58 -3.12 40.68 5.69
CA GLY A 58 -3.91 40.13 4.59
C GLY A 58 -3.23 38.98 3.83
N HIS A 59 -1.90 39.01 3.71
CA HIS A 59 -1.16 37.94 3.06
C HIS A 59 -1.12 36.65 3.90
N GLY A 60 -1.30 35.51 3.24
CA GLY A 60 -1.24 34.18 3.87
C GLY A 60 0.17 33.58 3.96
N SER A 61 1.20 34.34 3.57
CA SER A 61 2.60 33.93 3.54
C SER A 61 3.53 35.17 3.54
N ALA A 62 4.84 34.92 3.67
CA ALA A 62 5.88 35.95 3.74
C ALA A 62 5.80 36.93 2.56
N VAL A 63 5.81 38.23 2.84
CA VAL A 63 5.72 39.28 1.82
C VAL A 63 7.08 39.50 1.19
N TRP A 64 7.22 39.17 -0.09
CA TRP A 64 8.53 39.12 -0.75
C TRP A 64 8.88 40.38 -1.55
N THR A 65 7.91 40.93 -2.29
CA THR A 65 8.10 42.18 -3.03
C THR A 65 6.93 43.13 -2.82
N LEU A 66 7.23 44.41 -2.93
CA LEU A 66 6.24 45.47 -2.91
C LEU A 66 6.65 46.56 -3.88
N THR A 67 5.66 47.22 -4.46
CA THR A 67 5.88 48.34 -5.36
C THR A 67 4.75 49.33 -5.23
N ARG A 68 5.04 50.59 -5.53
CA ARG A 68 4.09 51.69 -5.36
C ARG A 68 3.85 52.36 -6.71
N SER A 69 2.58 52.61 -7.01
CA SER A 69 2.17 53.47 -8.13
C SER A 69 2.81 54.84 -8.03
N ARG A 70 3.20 55.47 -9.14
CA ARG A 70 3.96 56.75 -9.13
C ARG A 70 3.29 57.85 -8.29
N ASN A 71 1.96 57.93 -8.34
CA ASN A 71 1.15 58.90 -7.58
C ASN A 71 1.02 58.59 -6.07
N GLY A 72 1.39 57.39 -5.64
CA GLY A 72 1.38 56.97 -4.23
C GLY A 72 0.01 56.60 -3.67
N LYS A 73 -1.02 56.53 -4.52
CA LYS A 73 -2.39 56.17 -4.09
C LYS A 73 -2.57 54.67 -3.91
N ILE A 74 -1.80 53.86 -4.63
CA ILE A 74 -1.90 52.41 -4.61
C ILE A 74 -0.53 51.80 -4.35
N VAL A 75 -0.49 50.81 -3.45
CA VAL A 75 0.64 49.93 -3.22
C VAL A 75 0.24 48.52 -3.63
N ALA A 76 1.07 47.86 -4.44
CA ALA A 76 0.91 46.44 -4.74
C ALA A 76 1.98 45.64 -4.01
N SER A 77 1.63 44.45 -3.54
CA SER A 77 2.52 43.58 -2.78
C SER A 77 2.28 42.13 -3.18
N THR A 78 3.32 41.31 -3.11
CA THR A 78 3.20 39.87 -3.33
C THR A 78 3.76 39.05 -2.19
N ASP A 79 3.12 37.92 -1.90
CA ASP A 79 3.66 36.92 -0.99
C ASP A 79 4.49 35.83 -1.70
N TRP A 80 5.09 34.93 -0.92
CA TRP A 80 5.84 33.77 -1.43
C TRP A 80 4.97 32.86 -2.31
N LYS A 81 3.67 32.76 -2.04
CA LYS A 81 2.75 31.90 -2.80
C LYS A 81 2.30 32.53 -4.13
N GLY A 82 2.75 33.76 -4.41
CA GLY A 82 2.46 34.49 -5.63
C GLY A 82 1.10 35.16 -5.63
N GLU A 83 0.51 35.38 -4.45
CA GLU A 83 -0.69 36.19 -4.28
C GLU A 83 -0.32 37.67 -4.42
N VAL A 84 -1.01 38.40 -5.30
CA VAL A 84 -0.87 39.86 -5.42
C VAL A 84 -2.02 40.55 -4.67
N ILE A 85 -1.71 41.44 -3.73
CA ILE A 85 -2.69 42.28 -3.03
C ILE A 85 -2.39 43.76 -3.27
N ALA A 86 -3.46 44.51 -3.58
CA ALA A 86 -3.44 45.95 -3.77
C ALA A 86 -4.01 46.69 -2.55
N TRP A 87 -3.28 47.69 -2.09
CA TRP A 87 -3.57 48.46 -0.88
C TRP A 87 -3.69 49.94 -1.18
N HIS A 88 -4.58 50.61 -0.47
CA HIS A 88 -4.72 52.04 -0.54
C HIS A 88 -3.54 52.70 0.19
N GLY A 89 -2.74 53.47 -0.54
CA GLY A 89 -1.47 54.02 -0.05
C GLY A 89 -1.60 55.04 1.06
N GLU A 90 -2.78 55.64 1.28
CA GLU A 90 -3.04 56.60 2.36
C GLU A 90 -3.59 55.99 3.63
N THR A 91 -4.49 55.02 3.51
CA THR A 91 -5.20 54.42 4.65
C THR A 91 -4.57 53.09 5.08
N GLY A 92 -3.80 52.46 4.20
CA GLY A 92 -3.28 51.10 4.40
C GLY A 92 -4.36 50.02 4.39
N GLU A 93 -5.57 50.36 3.93
CA GLU A 93 -6.67 49.39 3.78
C GLU A 93 -6.53 48.64 2.46
N SER A 94 -6.95 47.38 2.44
CA SER A 94 -7.04 46.60 1.20
C SER A 94 -8.05 47.26 0.27
N ILE A 95 -7.72 47.41 -1.01
CA ILE A 95 -8.65 47.97 -2.02
C ILE A 95 -9.68 46.91 -2.45
N THR A 96 -9.40 45.63 -2.20
CA THR A 96 -10.30 44.51 -2.51
C THR A 96 -10.99 44.03 -1.23
N ASP A 97 -12.33 44.11 -1.22
CA ASP A 97 -13.21 44.01 -0.03
C ASP A 97 -13.61 42.56 0.36
N THR A 98 -13.03 41.55 -0.28
CA THR A 98 -13.21 40.14 0.06
C THR A 98 -11.85 39.47 0.13
N ARG A 99 -11.72 38.41 0.93
CA ARG A 99 -10.54 37.50 1.00
C ARG A 99 -10.34 36.73 -0.32
N GLU A 100 -10.47 37.40 -1.44
CA GLU A 100 -10.22 36.90 -2.78
C GLU A 100 -8.94 37.59 -3.26
N CYS A 101 -7.87 36.79 -3.28
CA CYS A 101 -6.63 37.09 -3.98
C CYS A 101 -6.95 37.78 -5.31
N VAL A 102 -6.38 38.96 -5.56
CA VAL A 102 -6.64 39.69 -6.81
C VAL A 102 -6.14 38.92 -8.02
N ALA A 103 -5.14 38.05 -7.82
CA ALA A 103 -4.77 37.00 -8.75
C ALA A 103 -3.97 35.88 -8.05
N TYR A 104 -4.19 34.63 -8.48
CA TYR A 104 -3.35 33.47 -8.16
C TYR A 104 -2.45 33.16 -9.36
N CYS A 105 -1.13 33.16 -9.18
CA CYS A 105 -0.20 32.60 -10.17
C CYS A 105 -0.16 31.06 -10.09
N THR A 106 -1.30 30.38 -10.24
CA THR A 106 -1.38 28.92 -10.27
C THR A 106 -1.01 28.38 -11.64
N GLY A 107 0.29 28.27 -11.90
CA GLY A 107 0.84 27.59 -13.08
C GLY A 107 2.24 26.98 -12.86
N HIS A 108 2.82 27.15 -11.67
CA HIS A 108 4.23 26.82 -11.44
C HIS A 108 4.32 25.58 -10.55
N THR A 109 4.44 24.40 -11.17
CA THR A 109 4.58 23.08 -10.52
C THR A 109 5.98 22.83 -9.93
N THR A 110 6.72 23.86 -9.55
CA THR A 110 8.01 23.71 -8.88
C THR A 110 8.10 24.59 -7.64
N ILE A 111 8.00 23.94 -6.49
CA ILE A 111 7.91 24.52 -5.14
C ILE A 111 9.30 24.97 -4.64
N TRP A 112 10.05 25.72 -5.45
CA TRP A 112 11.36 26.24 -5.02
C TRP A 112 11.56 27.70 -5.49
N ARG A 113 11.35 28.64 -4.55
CA ARG A 113 11.79 30.06 -4.57
C ARG A 113 11.56 30.82 -5.89
N THR A 114 10.30 31.12 -6.21
CA THR A 114 9.98 32.08 -7.28
C THR A 114 9.92 33.50 -6.72
N ARG A 115 10.90 34.32 -7.13
CA ARG A 115 10.98 35.74 -6.79
C ARG A 115 10.10 36.52 -7.76
N MET A 116 8.95 37.02 -7.31
CA MET A 116 8.13 37.92 -8.13
C MET A 116 8.71 39.33 -8.17
N SER A 117 8.68 39.95 -9.35
CA SER A 117 9.01 41.34 -9.62
C SER A 117 7.78 42.05 -10.15
N LEU A 118 7.57 43.28 -9.67
CA LEU A 118 6.43 44.12 -10.04
C LEU A 118 6.93 45.47 -10.55
N ALA A 119 6.37 45.97 -11.65
CA ALA A 119 6.71 47.27 -12.23
C ALA A 119 5.47 48.02 -12.70
N TRP A 120 5.29 49.26 -12.25
CA TRP A 120 4.18 50.11 -12.68
C TRP A 120 4.50 50.83 -13.98
N THR A 121 3.52 50.92 -14.89
CA THR A 121 3.64 51.81 -16.04
C THR A 121 3.75 53.27 -15.60
N PRO A 122 4.46 54.14 -16.33
CA PRO A 122 4.68 55.52 -15.90
C PRO A 122 3.41 56.36 -15.72
N ASP A 123 2.34 55.98 -16.42
CA ASP A 123 1.01 56.59 -16.32
C ASP A 123 0.18 56.07 -15.11
N GLY A 124 0.64 55.00 -14.47
CA GLY A 124 0.03 54.38 -13.30
C GLY A 124 -1.28 53.64 -13.58
N LYS A 125 -1.64 53.45 -14.86
CA LYS A 125 -2.87 52.74 -15.24
C LYS A 125 -2.70 51.23 -15.25
N HIS A 126 -1.47 50.76 -15.46
CA HIS A 126 -1.17 49.35 -15.58
C HIS A 126 -0.05 48.92 -14.62
N LEU A 127 -0.16 47.69 -14.12
CA LEU A 127 0.85 47.03 -13.32
C LEU A 127 1.38 45.82 -14.07
N LEU A 128 2.69 45.72 -14.21
CA LEU A 128 3.36 44.53 -14.77
C LEU A 128 3.83 43.62 -13.64
N SER A 129 3.62 42.33 -13.77
CA SER A 129 4.12 41.31 -12.84
C SER A 129 4.86 40.20 -13.57
N GLY A 130 6.04 39.82 -13.08
CA GLY A 130 6.79 38.65 -13.54
C GLY A 130 7.34 37.86 -12.37
N GLY A 131 7.05 36.57 -12.33
CA GLY A 131 7.70 35.58 -11.44
C GLY A 131 7.71 34.18 -12.04
N GLY A 132 7.19 34.05 -13.26
CA GLY A 132 7.26 32.89 -14.13
C GLY A 132 8.08 33.23 -15.37
N ASP A 133 7.86 32.52 -16.46
CA ASP A 133 8.51 32.71 -17.77
C ASP A 133 7.84 33.77 -18.66
N TYR A 134 6.80 34.45 -18.16
CA TYR A 134 6.07 35.50 -18.87
C TYR A 134 5.77 36.72 -17.98
N ILE A 135 5.50 37.85 -18.61
CA ILE A 135 5.03 39.07 -17.94
C ILE A 135 3.51 39.18 -18.11
N LEU A 136 2.80 39.49 -17.02
CA LEU A 136 1.38 39.82 -17.04
C LEU A 136 1.19 41.31 -16.83
N GLU A 137 0.19 41.88 -17.50
CA GLU A 137 -0.23 43.28 -17.37
C GLU A 137 -1.63 43.34 -16.75
N TRP A 138 -1.78 44.16 -15.71
CA TRP A 138 -3.01 44.31 -14.94
C TRP A 138 -3.57 45.72 -15.06
N ASP A 139 -4.87 45.85 -15.27
CA ASP A 139 -5.57 47.13 -15.17
C ASP A 139 -5.72 47.52 -13.70
N THR A 140 -5.37 48.74 -13.35
CA THR A 140 -5.35 49.15 -11.92
C THR A 140 -6.66 49.77 -11.46
N SER A 141 -7.59 50.03 -12.39
CA SER A 141 -8.95 50.48 -12.11
C SER A 141 -9.92 49.32 -11.94
N THR A 142 -9.74 48.23 -12.71
CA THR A 142 -10.60 47.03 -12.64
C THR A 142 -9.91 45.82 -12.01
N TRP A 143 -8.59 45.85 -11.83
CA TRP A 143 -7.77 44.73 -11.36
C TRP A 143 -7.90 43.45 -12.20
N GLN A 144 -8.30 43.59 -13.47
CA GLN A 144 -8.34 42.50 -14.44
C GLN A 144 -7.09 42.49 -15.32
N GLN A 145 -6.67 41.29 -15.73
CA GLN A 145 -5.56 41.12 -16.66
C GLN A 145 -5.91 41.74 -18.03
N ILE A 146 -4.98 42.51 -18.59
CA ILE A 146 -5.15 43.17 -19.89
C ILE A 146 -4.41 42.38 -20.97
N GLY A 147 -5.19 41.75 -21.85
CA GLY A 147 -4.71 41.07 -23.05
C GLY A 147 -3.78 39.88 -22.79
N HIS A 148 -3.10 39.43 -23.84
CA HIS A 148 -2.25 38.23 -23.81
C HIS A 148 -0.96 38.45 -23.01
N ARG A 149 -0.44 37.32 -22.47
CA ARG A 149 0.82 37.25 -21.72
C ARG A 149 1.98 37.67 -22.61
N TRP A 150 2.98 38.33 -22.03
CA TRP A 150 4.18 38.68 -22.80
C TRP A 150 5.12 37.48 -22.76
N GLU A 151 5.19 36.76 -23.87
CA GLU A 151 5.88 35.48 -24.01
C GLU A 151 7.24 35.64 -24.71
N GLY A 152 8.28 34.97 -24.19
CA GLY A 152 9.61 34.95 -24.81
C GLY A 152 10.74 34.51 -23.88
N HIS A 153 10.63 34.74 -22.57
CA HIS A 153 11.55 34.12 -21.61
C HIS A 153 11.26 32.62 -21.47
N THR A 154 12.31 31.81 -21.26
CA THR A 154 12.18 30.34 -21.14
C THR A 154 12.38 29.83 -19.71
N ASN A 155 12.53 30.76 -18.76
CA ASN A 155 12.70 30.49 -17.33
C ASN A 155 12.22 31.70 -16.51
N THR A 156 12.21 31.57 -15.19
CA THR A 156 11.66 32.56 -14.26
C THR A 156 12.29 33.94 -14.43
N ILE A 157 11.44 34.93 -14.68
CA ILE A 157 11.75 36.35 -14.71
C ILE A 157 11.98 36.80 -13.26
N ASN A 158 13.21 37.22 -12.99
CA ASN A 158 13.62 37.65 -11.65
C ASN A 158 13.39 39.15 -11.45
N ALA A 159 13.45 39.94 -12.52
CA ALA A 159 13.32 41.40 -12.45
C ALA A 159 12.73 41.99 -13.74
N ILE A 160 11.91 43.03 -13.58
CA ILE A 160 11.34 43.82 -14.69
C ILE A 160 11.61 45.30 -14.42
N ALA A 161 12.04 46.02 -15.44
CA ALA A 161 12.20 47.47 -15.43
C ALA A 161 11.48 48.09 -16.62
N ILE A 162 10.92 49.28 -16.44
CA ILE A 162 10.31 50.05 -17.53
C ILE A 162 11.21 51.23 -17.87
N HIS A 163 11.37 51.48 -19.16
CA HIS A 163 12.14 52.60 -19.67
C HIS A 163 11.53 53.95 -19.21
N PRO A 164 12.32 54.97 -18.88
CA PRO A 164 11.79 56.25 -18.37
C PRO A 164 10.77 56.94 -19.28
N ALA A 165 10.89 56.78 -20.60
CA ALA A 165 9.93 57.31 -21.57
C ALA A 165 8.63 56.49 -21.70
N GLY A 166 8.55 55.31 -21.06
CA GLY A 166 7.36 54.46 -21.04
C GLY A 166 7.05 53.74 -22.34
N THR A 167 7.98 53.69 -23.29
CA THR A 167 7.79 53.02 -24.59
C THR A 167 8.34 51.60 -24.62
N LEU A 168 9.31 51.32 -23.73
CA LEU A 168 10.05 50.06 -23.70
C LEU A 168 10.03 49.46 -22.29
N VAL A 169 10.13 48.14 -22.22
CA VAL A 169 10.25 47.38 -20.96
C VAL A 169 11.40 46.41 -21.12
N ALA A 170 12.20 46.21 -20.08
CA ALA A 170 13.25 45.21 -20.06
C ALA A 170 12.99 44.21 -18.94
N SER A 171 13.23 42.93 -19.23
CA SER A 171 13.10 41.85 -18.25
C SER A 171 14.34 40.98 -18.23
N ALA A 172 14.72 40.54 -17.04
CA ALA A 172 15.86 39.66 -16.78
C ALA A 172 15.38 38.33 -16.20
N SER A 173 15.92 37.23 -16.72
CA SER A 173 15.50 35.88 -16.35
C SER A 173 16.67 34.93 -16.06
N ARG A 174 16.35 33.83 -15.37
CA ARG A 174 17.23 32.67 -15.19
C ARG A 174 17.53 31.92 -16.49
N ASP A 175 16.88 32.26 -17.59
CA ASP A 175 17.26 31.74 -18.92
C ASP A 175 18.57 32.33 -19.45
N LYS A 176 19.20 33.23 -18.68
CA LYS A 176 20.42 33.98 -19.03
C LYS A 176 20.18 35.00 -20.14
N HIS A 177 18.94 35.38 -20.40
CA HIS A 177 18.59 36.40 -21.35
C HIS A 177 17.98 37.62 -20.69
N VAL A 178 18.18 38.76 -21.35
CA VAL A 178 17.52 40.01 -21.09
C VAL A 178 16.72 40.38 -22.33
N HIS A 179 15.40 40.44 -22.18
CA HIS A 179 14.53 40.83 -23.29
C HIS A 179 14.17 42.30 -23.19
N LEU A 180 14.19 42.99 -24.33
CA LEU A 180 13.69 44.35 -24.49
C LEU A 180 12.40 44.30 -25.30
N TRP A 181 11.31 44.75 -24.70
CA TRP A 181 9.96 44.72 -25.23
C TRP A 181 9.50 46.12 -25.57
N ARG A 182 8.64 46.23 -26.57
CA ARG A 182 7.87 47.46 -26.82
C ARG A 182 6.57 47.40 -26.04
N LEU A 183 6.29 48.40 -25.21
CA LEU A 183 5.10 48.43 -24.36
C LEU A 183 3.79 48.48 -25.17
N SER A 184 3.80 49.12 -26.34
CA SER A 184 2.57 49.38 -27.14
C SER A 184 1.99 48.13 -27.80
N ASP A 185 2.83 47.23 -28.32
CA ASP A 185 2.43 46.03 -29.04
C ASP A 185 2.91 44.73 -28.37
N ARG A 186 3.64 44.86 -27.24
CA ARG A 186 4.12 43.76 -26.39
C ARG A 186 5.12 42.85 -27.10
N ARG A 187 5.71 43.31 -28.21
CA ARG A 187 6.67 42.52 -29.00
C ARG A 187 8.09 42.71 -28.48
N THR A 188 8.86 41.62 -28.50
CA THR A 188 10.31 41.66 -28.25
C THR A 188 11.00 42.39 -29.40
N ILE A 189 11.69 43.48 -29.07
CA ILE A 189 12.51 44.24 -30.00
C ILE A 189 13.91 43.64 -30.09
N ALA A 190 14.48 43.24 -28.95
CA ALA A 190 15.83 42.70 -28.88
C ALA A 190 15.98 41.73 -27.72
N VAL A 191 16.85 40.74 -27.90
CA VAL A 191 17.25 39.79 -26.86
C VAL A 191 18.75 39.87 -26.67
N PHE A 192 19.16 40.16 -25.45
CA PHE A 192 20.55 40.20 -25.04
C PHE A 192 20.88 38.95 -24.22
N GLN A 193 22.05 38.36 -24.43
CA GLN A 193 22.49 37.19 -23.67
C GLN A 193 23.44 37.62 -22.56
N HIS A 194 23.06 37.36 -21.31
CA HIS A 194 23.91 37.49 -20.14
C HIS A 194 24.74 36.22 -19.95
N SER A 195 25.93 36.32 -19.35
CA SER A 195 26.82 35.16 -19.15
C SER A 195 26.30 34.16 -18.11
N SER A 196 25.39 34.57 -17.24
CA SER A 196 24.75 33.72 -16.24
C SER A 196 23.32 34.17 -15.94
N TYR A 197 22.68 33.59 -14.92
CA TYR A 197 21.31 33.92 -14.53
C TYR A 197 21.21 35.40 -14.17
N ALA A 198 20.36 36.14 -14.89
CA ALA A 198 20.16 37.56 -14.66
C ALA A 198 19.13 37.72 -13.52
N GLU A 199 19.58 38.33 -12.42
CA GLU A 199 18.80 38.48 -11.18
C GLU A 199 18.25 39.90 -11.01
N GLY A 200 18.86 40.89 -11.67
CA GLY A 200 18.44 42.29 -11.59
C GLY A 200 18.59 43.00 -12.93
N ILE A 201 17.70 43.96 -13.18
CA ILE A 201 17.70 44.78 -14.40
C ILE A 201 17.24 46.19 -14.14
N THR A 202 17.83 47.15 -14.83
CA THR A 202 17.39 48.55 -14.82
C THR A 202 17.79 49.28 -16.11
N PHE A 203 17.12 50.38 -16.41
CA PHE A 203 17.50 51.30 -17.48
C PHE A 203 18.37 52.42 -16.93
N SER A 204 19.27 52.93 -17.76
CA SER A 204 19.95 54.19 -17.47
C SER A 204 18.95 55.34 -17.42
N VAL A 205 19.26 56.40 -16.67
CA VAL A 205 18.35 57.54 -16.48
C VAL A 205 18.07 58.27 -17.81
N ASP A 206 19.04 58.29 -18.73
CA ASP A 206 18.89 58.86 -20.08
C ASP A 206 18.17 57.93 -21.06
N GLY A 207 18.00 56.64 -20.71
CA GLY A 207 17.22 55.68 -21.48
C GLY A 207 17.97 54.94 -22.60
N ASN A 208 19.20 55.35 -22.90
CA ASN A 208 19.95 54.80 -24.03
C ASN A 208 20.61 53.45 -23.73
N HIS A 209 20.64 53.04 -22.46
CA HIS A 209 21.35 51.84 -22.02
C HIS A 209 20.51 50.96 -21.08
N ILE A 210 20.75 49.65 -21.16
CA ILE A 210 20.19 48.65 -20.25
C ILE A 210 21.33 48.07 -19.41
N LEU A 211 21.13 47.98 -18.09
CA LEU A 211 22.06 47.39 -17.14
C LEU A 211 21.46 46.14 -16.51
N SER A 212 22.19 45.02 -16.52
CA SER A 212 21.74 43.75 -15.96
C SER A 212 22.81 43.07 -15.12
N GLY A 213 22.43 42.58 -13.93
CA GLY A 213 23.31 41.92 -12.96
C GLY A 213 22.93 40.46 -12.76
N GLY A 214 23.92 39.57 -12.65
CA GLY A 214 23.69 38.13 -12.58
C GLY A 214 24.58 37.36 -11.60
N HIS A 215 24.34 36.05 -11.50
CA HIS A 215 25.06 35.12 -10.62
C HIS A 215 26.54 34.91 -10.97
N ASP A 216 27.00 35.45 -12.10
CA ASP A 216 28.42 35.48 -12.49
C ASP A 216 29.23 36.59 -11.79
N ASN A 217 28.61 37.29 -10.83
CA ASN A 217 29.19 38.43 -10.11
C ASN A 217 29.55 39.61 -11.03
N LYS A 218 28.85 39.76 -12.17
CA LYS A 218 29.08 40.84 -13.15
C LYS A 218 27.81 41.63 -13.43
N ILE A 219 28.02 42.89 -13.83
CA ILE A 219 26.99 43.76 -14.41
C ILE A 219 27.34 43.98 -15.88
N SER A 220 26.38 43.81 -16.77
CA SER A 220 26.51 43.94 -18.22
C SER A 220 25.69 45.14 -18.71
N GLU A 221 26.26 45.92 -19.62
CA GLU A 221 25.65 47.12 -20.21
C GLU A 221 25.43 46.94 -21.73
N TRP A 222 24.29 47.43 -22.23
CA TRP A 222 23.86 47.27 -23.63
C TRP A 222 23.36 48.62 -24.20
N ALA A 223 23.81 49.00 -25.41
CA ALA A 223 23.49 50.27 -26.09
C ALA A 223 22.50 50.12 -27.27
N ILE A 224 21.84 51.21 -27.68
CA ILE A 224 20.77 51.28 -28.71
C ILE A 224 21.19 52.35 -29.80
N LEU A 225 21.16 52.08 -31.14
CA LEU A 225 21.96 52.78 -32.25
C LEU A 225 21.19 53.65 -33.33
N ASP A 226 21.85 54.63 -34.03
CA ASP A 226 21.39 55.71 -35.01
C ASP A 226 21.70 55.49 -36.56
N ILE A 227 21.16 56.28 -37.55
CA ILE A 227 20.80 55.87 -38.98
C ILE A 227 21.32 56.76 -40.20
N THR A 228 21.67 56.22 -41.43
CA THR A 228 22.32 56.97 -42.61
C THR A 228 21.97 56.74 -44.14
N THR A 229 21.12 55.81 -44.64
CA THR A 229 20.71 55.69 -46.10
C THR A 229 19.33 56.31 -46.49
N ALA A 230 18.87 56.31 -47.76
CA ALA A 230 17.52 56.83 -48.12
C ALA A 230 16.37 55.96 -47.58
N ARG A 231 16.57 54.64 -47.57
CA ARG A 231 15.69 53.67 -46.89
C ARG A 231 15.66 53.90 -45.39
N ASP A 232 16.82 54.20 -44.83
CA ASP A 232 17.07 54.55 -43.44
C ASP A 232 16.49 55.93 -43.05
N ALA A 233 16.53 56.92 -43.95
CA ALA A 233 15.88 58.23 -43.83
C ALA A 233 14.34 58.07 -43.84
N CYS A 234 13.81 57.16 -44.67
CA CYS A 234 12.40 56.78 -44.67
C CYS A 234 11.98 56.03 -43.40
N LEU A 235 12.86 55.19 -42.83
CA LEU A 235 12.62 54.46 -41.58
C LEU A 235 12.73 55.36 -40.33
N THR A 236 13.54 56.43 -40.39
CA THR A 236 13.64 57.46 -39.33
C THR A 236 12.62 58.58 -39.44
N GLY A 237 12.08 58.83 -40.63
CA GLY A 237 11.04 59.83 -40.88
C GLY A 237 11.50 61.16 -41.52
N ASP A 238 12.74 61.27 -42.01
CA ASP A 238 13.22 62.47 -42.74
C ASP A 238 12.88 62.40 -44.23
N LEU A 239 11.64 62.79 -44.54
CA LEU A 239 11.00 62.62 -45.86
C LEU A 239 11.57 63.54 -46.95
N SER A 240 12.25 64.63 -46.60
CA SER A 240 12.80 65.58 -47.58
C SER A 240 14.13 65.12 -48.16
N LEU A 241 15.00 64.56 -47.31
CA LEU A 241 16.27 63.96 -47.75
C LEU A 241 16.04 62.68 -48.57
N ALA A 242 15.03 61.89 -48.20
CA ALA A 242 14.63 60.70 -48.94
C ALA A 242 14.15 61.01 -50.37
N GLU A 243 13.38 62.09 -50.56
CA GLU A 243 12.88 62.50 -51.88
C GLU A 243 13.99 62.98 -52.83
N GLU A 244 14.95 63.73 -52.31
CA GLU A 244 16.06 64.28 -53.11
C GLU A 244 16.96 63.15 -53.65
N LEU A 245 17.28 62.19 -52.78
CA LEU A 245 18.07 61.00 -53.13
C LEU A 245 17.33 60.12 -54.14
N LEU A 246 16.03 59.85 -53.93
CA LEU A 246 15.21 59.06 -54.86
C LEU A 246 15.00 59.76 -56.21
N THR A 247 14.99 61.10 -56.24
CA THR A 247 14.86 61.86 -57.48
C THR A 247 16.15 61.81 -58.31
N GLN A 248 17.32 61.83 -57.67
CA GLN A 248 18.60 61.65 -58.37
C GLN A 248 18.74 60.24 -58.97
N GLU A 249 18.27 59.21 -58.26
CA GLU A 249 18.25 57.82 -58.76
C GLU A 249 17.37 57.66 -60.02
N ILE A 250 16.20 58.30 -60.05
CA ILE A 250 15.29 58.28 -61.21
C ILE A 250 15.87 59.02 -62.43
N HIS A 251 16.55 60.16 -62.21
CA HIS A 251 17.20 60.88 -63.30
C HIS A 251 18.39 60.12 -63.90
N ALA A 252 19.01 59.22 -63.13
CA ALA A 252 20.11 58.38 -63.59
C ALA A 252 19.64 57.16 -64.39
N ASN A 253 18.45 56.61 -64.09
CA ASN A 253 17.85 55.50 -64.82
C ASN A 253 16.34 55.67 -64.97
N ALA A 254 15.90 56.13 -66.15
CA ALA A 254 14.50 56.44 -66.42
C ALA A 254 13.56 55.21 -66.43
N ASP A 255 14.13 53.99 -66.54
CA ASP A 255 13.38 52.73 -66.52
C ASP A 255 13.41 52.04 -65.13
N ASP A 256 13.89 52.73 -64.08
CA ASP A 256 13.85 52.21 -62.70
C ASP A 256 12.52 52.48 -62.02
N PHE A 257 11.54 51.63 -62.36
CA PHE A 257 10.17 51.68 -61.84
C PHE A 257 10.09 51.50 -60.31
N THR A 258 11.11 50.92 -59.68
CA THR A 258 11.18 50.75 -58.21
C THR A 258 11.42 52.08 -57.52
N SER A 259 12.32 52.91 -58.07
CA SER A 259 12.60 54.26 -57.58
C SER A 259 11.39 55.19 -57.80
N TYR A 260 10.66 55.03 -58.91
CA TYR A 260 9.37 55.72 -59.14
C TYR A 260 8.29 55.34 -58.11
N ALA A 261 8.15 54.04 -57.79
CA ALA A 261 7.20 53.57 -56.78
C ALA A 261 7.55 54.08 -55.36
N ASN A 262 8.83 54.08 -55.00
CA ASN A 262 9.30 54.56 -53.71
C ASN A 262 9.19 56.10 -53.57
N ARG A 263 9.52 56.86 -54.62
CA ARG A 263 9.30 58.33 -54.64
C ARG A 263 7.80 58.66 -54.56
N SER A 264 6.93 57.89 -55.22
CA SER A 264 5.47 58.03 -55.14
C SER A 264 4.94 57.86 -53.71
N PHE A 265 5.45 56.88 -52.97
CA PHE A 265 5.09 56.66 -51.56
C PHE A 265 5.58 57.79 -50.64
N VAL A 266 6.77 58.35 -50.90
CA VAL A 266 7.31 59.52 -50.19
C VAL A 266 6.49 60.79 -50.50
N MET A 267 6.08 60.99 -51.76
CA MET A 267 5.23 62.12 -52.20
C MET A 267 3.80 62.05 -51.67
N ALA A 268 3.24 60.84 -51.52
CA ALA A 268 1.96 60.61 -50.86
C ALA A 268 2.00 61.02 -49.38
N ARG A 269 3.10 60.72 -48.68
CA ARG A 269 3.33 61.21 -47.30
C ARG A 269 3.61 62.72 -47.22
N LYS A 270 4.01 63.37 -48.32
CA LYS A 270 4.09 64.85 -48.47
C LYS A 270 2.77 65.50 -48.93
N HIS A 271 1.71 64.71 -49.12
CA HIS A 271 0.36 65.14 -49.52
C HIS A 271 0.21 65.75 -50.93
N ASN A 272 0.92 65.23 -51.94
CA ASN A 272 0.77 65.69 -53.34
C ASN A 272 0.14 64.61 -54.23
N TRP A 273 -1.20 64.61 -54.33
CA TRP A 273 -2.03 63.42 -54.64
C TRP A 273 -2.49 63.24 -56.09
N ASP A 274 -2.28 64.19 -57.00
CA ASP A 274 -3.01 64.18 -58.28
C ASP A 274 -2.45 63.22 -59.35
N ASN A 275 -1.22 62.70 -59.19
CA ASN A 275 -0.57 61.87 -60.22
C ASN A 275 -0.52 60.35 -59.91
N ALA A 276 -1.05 59.88 -58.78
CA ALA A 276 -0.94 58.48 -58.36
C ALA A 276 -2.23 57.63 -58.58
N LEU A 277 -3.29 58.22 -59.16
CA LEU A 277 -4.65 57.71 -58.99
C LEU A 277 -5.17 56.79 -60.12
N GLU A 278 -4.50 56.67 -61.27
CA GLU A 278 -5.18 56.07 -62.44
C GLU A 278 -4.93 54.57 -62.73
N ASP A 279 -3.95 53.88 -62.12
CA ASP A 279 -3.56 52.54 -62.64
C ASP A 279 -3.73 51.29 -61.73
N ALA A 280 -4.15 51.36 -60.46
CA ALA A 280 -4.05 50.17 -59.57
C ALA A 280 -5.19 49.93 -58.56
N ILE A 281 -6.39 50.49 -58.73
CA ILE A 281 -7.41 50.47 -57.66
C ILE A 281 -8.52 49.43 -57.95
N LYS A 282 -8.34 48.19 -57.48
CA LYS A 282 -9.41 47.33 -56.87
C LYS A 282 -8.96 45.93 -56.43
N VAL A 283 -7.98 45.29 -57.08
CA VAL A 283 -7.37 44.03 -56.57
C VAL A 283 -6.32 44.34 -55.49
N PHE A 284 -5.57 45.43 -55.66
CA PHE A 284 -4.67 45.93 -54.63
C PHE A 284 -5.39 46.47 -53.39
N GLN A 285 -6.69 46.78 -53.45
CA GLN A 285 -7.45 47.17 -52.25
C GLN A 285 -7.65 46.01 -51.28
N ALA A 286 -7.87 44.77 -51.75
CA ALA A 286 -7.99 43.61 -50.86
C ALA A 286 -6.65 43.23 -50.22
N ILE A 287 -5.54 43.35 -50.97
CA ILE A 287 -4.18 43.07 -50.48
C ILE A 287 -3.66 44.25 -49.61
N ALA A 288 -4.04 45.49 -49.91
CA ALA A 288 -3.71 46.65 -49.08
C ALA A 288 -4.55 46.71 -47.80
N LEU A 289 -5.81 46.23 -47.81
CA LEU A 289 -6.62 46.04 -46.60
C LEU A 289 -6.04 44.93 -45.71
N PHE A 290 -5.52 43.85 -46.32
CA PHE A 290 -4.80 42.79 -45.63
C PHE A 290 -3.47 43.30 -45.01
N ASN A 291 -2.66 44.02 -45.78
CA ASN A 291 -1.42 44.64 -45.28
C ASN A 291 -1.66 45.82 -44.32
N ALA A 292 -2.92 46.25 -44.16
CA ALA A 292 -3.36 47.27 -43.19
C ALA A 292 -4.09 46.66 -41.98
N ASP A 293 -3.97 45.35 -41.76
CA ASP A 293 -4.52 44.60 -40.61
C ASP A 293 -6.06 44.52 -40.55
N GLN A 294 -6.76 44.90 -41.63
CA GLN A 294 -8.23 44.83 -41.74
C GLN A 294 -8.68 43.48 -42.35
N HIS A 295 -8.26 42.39 -41.70
CA HIS A 295 -8.34 41.01 -42.22
C HIS A 295 -9.76 40.49 -42.43
N GLU A 296 -10.68 40.78 -41.51
CA GLU A 296 -12.09 40.39 -41.64
C GLU A 296 -12.80 41.11 -42.79
N GLU A 297 -12.48 42.39 -43.02
CA GLU A 297 -13.04 43.20 -44.10
C GLU A 297 -12.51 42.74 -45.46
N ALA A 298 -11.23 42.33 -45.55
CA ALA A 298 -10.66 41.70 -46.74
C ALA A 298 -11.36 40.36 -47.07
N MET A 299 -11.63 39.52 -46.06
CA MET A 299 -12.35 38.24 -46.23
C MET A 299 -13.84 38.44 -46.53
N LEU A 300 -14.49 39.45 -45.94
CA LEU A 300 -15.87 39.87 -46.25
C LEU A 300 -15.99 40.41 -47.67
N LEU A 301 -15.02 41.20 -48.14
CA LEU A 301 -14.97 41.73 -49.50
C LEU A 301 -14.83 40.61 -50.55
N ILE A 302 -14.01 39.59 -50.26
CA ILE A 302 -13.92 38.38 -51.10
C ILE A 302 -15.25 37.60 -51.10
N LYS A 303 -15.89 37.41 -49.94
CA LYS A 303 -17.23 36.78 -49.86
C LYS A 303 -18.33 37.61 -50.56
N TYR A 304 -18.27 38.94 -50.51
CA TYR A 304 -19.21 39.83 -51.19
C TYR A 304 -19.02 39.82 -52.71
N LEU A 305 -17.77 39.65 -53.18
CA LEU A 305 -17.44 39.43 -54.58
C LEU A 305 -17.97 38.09 -55.13
N ASP A 306 -18.20 37.07 -54.27
CA ASP A 306 -18.90 35.81 -54.64
C ASP A 306 -20.34 36.05 -55.07
N ALA A 307 -21.00 37.01 -54.42
CA ALA A 307 -22.39 37.34 -54.68
C ALA A 307 -22.57 38.34 -55.84
N ALA A 308 -21.58 39.19 -56.12
CA ALA A 308 -21.70 40.30 -57.06
C ALA A 308 -21.12 40.03 -58.48
N CYS A 309 -20.20 39.08 -58.65
CA CYS A 309 -19.52 38.81 -59.94
C CYS A 309 -19.25 37.30 -60.17
N PRO A 310 -20.25 36.51 -60.60
CA PRO A 310 -20.14 35.05 -60.73
C PRO A 310 -19.27 34.56 -61.90
N ASN A 311 -18.74 35.46 -62.74
CA ASN A 311 -17.97 35.12 -63.95
C ASN A 311 -16.45 35.27 -63.79
N VAL A 312 -15.95 35.57 -62.59
CA VAL A 312 -14.50 35.58 -62.31
C VAL A 312 -14.03 34.14 -62.09
N ASP A 313 -12.90 33.75 -62.70
CA ASP A 313 -12.37 32.38 -62.68
C ASP A 313 -12.37 31.80 -61.25
N PRO A 314 -13.18 30.75 -60.97
CA PRO A 314 -13.31 30.18 -59.63
C PRO A 314 -11.98 29.69 -59.06
N LEU A 315 -11.02 29.33 -59.91
CA LEU A 315 -9.74 28.76 -59.50
C LEU A 315 -8.76 29.83 -59.00
N ALA A 316 -8.60 30.94 -59.73
CA ALA A 316 -7.72 32.05 -59.33
C ALA A 316 -8.17 32.65 -57.98
N ARG A 317 -9.48 32.77 -57.80
CA ARG A 317 -10.12 33.18 -56.54
C ARG A 317 -9.81 32.22 -55.38
N ARG A 318 -9.94 30.91 -55.60
CA ARG A 318 -9.63 29.88 -54.59
C ARG A 318 -8.14 29.85 -54.24
N VAL A 319 -7.25 30.09 -55.20
CA VAL A 319 -5.79 30.17 -54.95
C VAL A 319 -5.45 31.38 -54.10
N VAL A 320 -6.04 32.55 -54.38
CA VAL A 320 -5.85 33.76 -53.56
C VAL A 320 -6.45 33.59 -52.16
N GLU A 321 -7.65 33.01 -52.03
CA GLU A 321 -8.23 32.70 -50.72
C GLU A 321 -7.37 31.72 -49.92
N THR A 322 -6.82 30.70 -50.58
CA THR A 322 -5.92 29.72 -49.95
C THR A 322 -4.62 30.39 -49.52
N TYR A 323 -4.02 31.24 -50.35
CA TYR A 323 -2.82 32.00 -49.99
C TYR A 323 -3.06 32.94 -48.80
N LEU A 324 -4.17 33.68 -48.79
CA LEU A 324 -4.52 34.56 -47.68
C LEU A 324 -4.75 33.77 -46.39
N ARG A 325 -5.38 32.60 -46.45
CA ARG A 325 -5.48 31.70 -45.29
C ARG A 325 -4.12 31.19 -44.82
N VAL A 326 -3.18 30.94 -45.72
CA VAL A 326 -1.80 30.56 -45.35
C VAL A 326 -1.07 31.74 -44.69
N GLN A 327 -1.21 32.97 -45.19
CA GLN A 327 -0.60 34.15 -44.58
C GLN A 327 -1.24 34.50 -43.24
N LEU A 328 -2.57 34.44 -43.11
CA LEU A 328 -3.27 34.55 -41.82
C LEU A 328 -2.83 33.45 -40.86
N GLY A 329 -2.61 32.25 -41.37
CA GLY A 329 -2.01 31.16 -40.60
C GLY A 329 -0.61 31.51 -40.10
N ILE A 330 0.27 32.04 -40.96
CA ILE A 330 1.65 32.42 -40.61
C ILE A 330 1.63 33.57 -39.61
N GLU A 331 0.82 34.60 -39.86
CA GLU A 331 0.69 35.75 -38.99
C GLU A 331 0.10 35.38 -37.63
N ALA A 332 -0.92 34.51 -37.60
CA ALA A 332 -1.43 33.94 -36.37
C ALA A 332 -0.39 33.04 -35.67
N PHE A 333 0.43 32.30 -36.43
CA PHE A 333 1.51 31.46 -35.86
C PHE A 333 2.63 32.29 -35.23
N ASP A 334 3.11 33.31 -35.95
CA ASP A 334 4.15 34.25 -35.51
C ASP A 334 3.63 35.15 -34.38
N SER A 335 2.30 35.34 -34.29
CA SER A 335 1.62 36.02 -33.17
C SER A 335 1.23 35.08 -32.03
N ALA A 336 1.76 33.86 -32.01
CA ALA A 336 1.50 32.82 -31.01
C ALA A 336 0.01 32.43 -30.81
N ARG A 337 -0.88 32.89 -31.70
CA ARG A 337 -2.29 32.47 -31.80
C ARG A 337 -2.35 31.13 -32.53
N HIS A 338 -1.73 30.12 -31.94
CA HIS A 338 -1.43 28.86 -32.61
C HIS A 338 -2.67 28.05 -32.99
N ASP A 339 -3.79 28.24 -32.28
CA ASP A 339 -5.08 27.61 -32.59
C ASP A 339 -5.77 28.22 -33.80
N GLU A 340 -5.79 29.55 -33.87
CA GLU A 340 -6.29 30.29 -35.01
C GLU A 340 -5.42 30.06 -36.25
N ALA A 341 -4.09 30.01 -36.04
CA ALA A 341 -3.15 29.62 -37.07
C ALA A 341 -3.44 28.22 -37.61
N ALA A 342 -3.65 27.25 -36.71
CA ALA A 342 -3.98 25.89 -37.06
C ALA A 342 -5.29 25.77 -37.83
N ASP A 343 -6.33 26.55 -37.47
CA ASP A 343 -7.60 26.60 -38.17
C ASP A 343 -7.45 27.19 -39.57
N HIS A 344 -6.72 28.30 -39.72
CA HIS A 344 -6.44 28.90 -41.01
C HIS A 344 -5.64 27.97 -41.93
N PHE A 345 -4.60 27.31 -41.41
CA PHE A 345 -3.84 26.33 -42.18
C PHE A 345 -4.64 25.07 -42.52
N THR A 346 -5.48 24.59 -41.60
CA THR A 346 -6.35 23.42 -41.86
C THR A 346 -7.40 23.74 -42.92
N ALA A 347 -7.97 24.93 -42.87
CA ALA A 347 -8.95 25.41 -43.83
C ALA A 347 -8.33 25.77 -45.19
N ALA A 348 -7.04 26.10 -45.24
CA ALA A 348 -6.27 26.22 -46.48
C ALA A 348 -6.02 24.84 -47.12
N VAL A 349 -5.64 23.82 -46.34
CA VAL A 349 -5.41 22.45 -46.84
C VAL A 349 -6.70 21.81 -47.37
N ASN A 350 -7.84 22.05 -46.72
CA ASN A 350 -9.14 21.49 -47.14
C ASN A 350 -9.77 22.23 -48.33
N SER A 351 -9.12 23.26 -48.88
CA SER A 351 -9.54 23.97 -50.09
C SER A 351 -9.35 23.09 -51.34
N GLU A 352 -10.33 23.03 -52.24
CA GLU A 352 -10.20 22.32 -53.53
C GLU A 352 -9.06 22.84 -54.43
N ALA A 353 -8.45 23.98 -54.08
CA ALA A 353 -7.27 24.55 -54.76
C ALA A 353 -6.07 23.59 -54.81
N PHE A 354 -5.96 22.67 -53.85
CA PHE A 354 -4.88 21.68 -53.78
C PHE A 354 -5.29 20.28 -54.29
N SER A 355 -6.42 20.15 -54.98
CA SER A 355 -6.84 18.88 -55.59
C SER A 355 -5.87 18.44 -56.69
N SER A 356 -5.59 17.13 -56.78
CA SER A 356 -4.64 16.53 -57.74
C SER A 356 -4.94 16.86 -59.22
N LYS A 357 -6.19 17.23 -59.53
CA LYS A 357 -6.62 17.69 -60.85
C LYS A 357 -5.98 19.01 -61.31
N TYR A 358 -5.54 19.86 -60.37
CA TYR A 358 -5.08 21.23 -60.65
C TYR A 358 -3.59 21.46 -60.37
N LEU A 359 -2.92 20.55 -59.65
CA LEU A 359 -1.48 20.63 -59.35
C LEU A 359 -0.55 20.45 -60.58
N HIS A 360 -1.07 20.00 -61.71
CA HIS A 360 -0.31 19.74 -62.94
C HIS A 360 -0.48 20.82 -64.03
N VAL A 361 -1.31 21.85 -63.81
CA VAL A 361 -1.52 22.93 -64.79
C VAL A 361 -0.57 24.11 -64.45
N PRO A 362 0.35 24.51 -65.34
CA PRO A 362 1.33 25.55 -65.03
C PRO A 362 0.70 26.94 -65.20
N TYR A 363 0.26 27.55 -64.11
CA TYR A 363 -0.07 28.99 -64.06
C TYR A 363 1.21 29.82 -63.86
N GLN A 364 1.97 30.03 -64.94
CA GLN A 364 3.18 30.85 -64.90
C GLN A 364 2.90 32.33 -64.53
N ASP A 365 1.72 32.84 -64.86
CA ASP A 365 1.36 34.25 -64.63
C ASP A 365 1.24 34.62 -63.14
N LEU A 366 0.78 33.70 -62.28
CA LEU A 366 0.69 33.93 -60.83
C LEU A 366 2.07 33.83 -60.14
N THR A 367 2.99 33.06 -60.71
CA THR A 367 4.38 32.99 -60.22
C THR A 367 5.15 34.26 -60.58
N VAL A 368 4.87 34.86 -61.74
CA VAL A 368 5.49 36.11 -62.20
C VAL A 368 4.89 37.35 -61.51
N LEU A 369 3.57 37.39 -61.29
CA LEU A 369 2.91 38.53 -60.61
C LEU A 369 3.09 38.51 -59.08
N PHE A 370 3.22 37.34 -58.47
CA PHE A 370 3.19 37.21 -57.01
C PHE A 370 4.33 36.35 -56.41
N GLY A 371 5.11 35.63 -57.22
CA GLY A 371 6.23 34.80 -56.74
C GLY A 371 5.84 33.45 -56.15
N TRP A 372 4.59 32.99 -56.31
CA TRP A 372 4.06 31.83 -55.58
C TRP A 372 4.15 30.52 -56.38
N ASP A 373 5.01 29.60 -55.94
CA ASP A 373 4.97 28.19 -56.36
C ASP A 373 3.91 27.44 -55.52
N LEU A 374 2.85 26.96 -56.16
CA LEU A 374 1.74 26.25 -55.52
C LEU A 374 2.18 24.93 -54.84
N LYS A 375 3.20 24.23 -55.35
CA LYS A 375 3.75 23.05 -54.67
C LYS A 375 4.54 23.44 -53.43
N TYR A 376 5.33 24.50 -53.53
CA TYR A 376 6.06 25.06 -52.38
C TYR A 376 5.09 25.60 -51.32
N LEU A 377 4.01 26.26 -51.74
CA LEU A 377 2.96 26.79 -50.86
C LEU A 377 2.23 25.65 -50.14
N LEU A 378 1.86 24.58 -50.84
CA LEU A 378 1.26 23.38 -50.24
C LEU A 378 2.18 22.74 -49.19
N LEU A 379 3.46 22.54 -49.54
CA LEU A 379 4.45 21.95 -48.65
C LEU A 379 4.71 22.82 -47.41
N THR A 380 4.88 24.13 -47.62
CA THR A 380 5.06 25.12 -46.55
C THR A 380 3.83 25.18 -45.64
N THR A 381 2.64 25.08 -46.21
CA THR A 381 1.37 25.04 -45.45
C THR A 381 1.30 23.81 -44.57
N HIS A 382 1.60 22.62 -45.08
CA HIS A 382 1.61 21.39 -44.26
C HIS A 382 2.69 21.41 -43.17
N GLN A 383 3.88 21.92 -43.49
CA GLN A 383 4.99 22.06 -42.53
C GLN A 383 4.65 23.06 -41.42
N ARG A 384 4.15 24.25 -41.78
CA ARG A 384 3.73 25.29 -40.84
C ARG A 384 2.55 24.82 -40.02
N ARG A 385 1.55 24.16 -40.62
CA ARG A 385 0.44 23.51 -39.89
C ARG A 385 0.95 22.55 -38.82
N ARG A 386 1.90 21.66 -39.15
CA ARG A 386 2.52 20.77 -38.15
C ARG A 386 3.19 21.56 -37.03
N GLN A 387 3.99 22.57 -37.38
CA GLN A 387 4.73 23.40 -36.42
C GLN A 387 3.79 24.23 -35.53
N THR A 388 2.65 24.66 -36.07
CA THR A 388 1.58 25.38 -35.34
C THR A 388 0.93 24.52 -34.28
N PHE A 389 0.53 23.30 -34.64
CA PHE A 389 -0.02 22.37 -33.67
C PHE A 389 1.01 21.95 -32.60
N LEU A 390 2.29 21.83 -32.97
CA LEU A 390 3.38 21.58 -32.00
C LEU A 390 3.56 22.76 -31.03
N SER A 391 3.50 23.99 -31.53
CA SER A 391 3.68 25.21 -30.71
C SER A 391 2.42 25.55 -29.90
N ALA A 392 1.24 25.11 -30.35
CA ALA A 392 -0.02 25.19 -29.62
C ALA A 392 -0.12 24.19 -28.44
N GLY A 393 0.85 23.30 -28.27
CA GLY A 393 0.74 22.16 -27.34
C GLY A 393 -0.31 21.10 -27.75
N LYS A 394 -0.89 21.24 -28.95
CA LYS A 394 -1.84 20.31 -29.58
C LYS A 394 -1.10 19.22 -30.32
N HIS A 395 -0.38 18.42 -29.55
CA HIS A 395 0.57 17.44 -30.08
C HIS A 395 -0.10 16.32 -30.90
N ASP A 396 -1.35 15.95 -30.60
CA ASP A 396 -2.09 14.92 -31.33
C ASP A 396 -2.54 15.41 -32.71
N GLU A 397 -2.95 16.67 -32.80
CA GLU A 397 -3.29 17.35 -34.05
C GLU A 397 -2.04 17.56 -34.91
N ALA A 398 -0.88 17.82 -34.30
CA ALA A 398 0.39 17.88 -35.01
C ALA A 398 0.76 16.54 -35.65
N LEU A 399 0.55 15.45 -34.92
CA LEU A 399 0.82 14.09 -35.40
C LEU A 399 -0.15 13.70 -36.53
N LYS A 400 -1.45 13.98 -36.39
CA LYS A 400 -2.45 13.78 -37.46
C LYS A 400 -2.13 14.62 -38.69
N ALA A 401 -1.71 15.86 -38.51
CA ALA A 401 -1.30 16.75 -39.60
C ALA A 401 -0.05 16.23 -40.33
N HIS A 402 0.89 15.62 -39.62
CA HIS A 402 2.08 14.99 -40.18
C HIS A 402 1.75 13.73 -40.98
N LYS A 403 0.87 12.86 -40.46
CA LYS A 403 0.41 11.65 -41.17
C LYS A 403 -0.31 11.99 -42.47
N TYR A 404 -1.23 12.95 -42.43
CA TYR A 404 -1.94 13.44 -43.63
C TYR A 404 -0.97 14.01 -44.68
N MET A 405 0.08 14.71 -44.25
CA MET A 405 1.12 15.22 -45.15
C MET A 405 1.91 14.07 -45.82
N MET A 406 2.26 13.02 -45.07
CA MET A 406 2.98 11.86 -45.60
C MET A 406 2.13 11.02 -46.58
N ASP A 407 0.80 11.01 -46.43
CA ASP A 407 -0.11 10.33 -47.36
C ASP A 407 -0.39 11.14 -48.64
N ALA A 408 -0.29 12.48 -48.58
CA ALA A 408 -0.65 13.38 -49.69
C ALA A 408 0.50 13.73 -50.66
N ILE A 409 1.76 13.41 -50.31
CA ILE A 409 2.96 13.81 -51.05
C ILE A 409 3.59 12.60 -51.79
N ASP A 410 4.11 12.82 -53.00
CA ASP A 410 4.71 11.79 -53.87
C ASP A 410 6.08 11.26 -53.34
N GLU A 411 6.45 10.02 -53.68
CA GLU A 411 7.63 9.29 -53.15
C GLU A 411 8.95 10.10 -53.17
N ILE A 412 9.20 10.86 -54.25
CA ILE A 412 10.42 11.67 -54.41
C ILE A 412 10.45 12.86 -53.44
N ALA A 413 9.29 13.44 -53.13
CA ALA A 413 9.16 14.56 -52.19
C ALA A 413 9.15 14.08 -50.73
N LYS A 414 8.77 12.81 -50.46
CA LYS A 414 8.97 12.17 -49.14
C LYS A 414 10.45 12.09 -48.79
N ALA A 415 11.30 11.68 -49.74
CA ALA A 415 12.75 11.59 -49.53
C ALA A 415 13.40 12.94 -49.20
N SER A 416 12.96 14.03 -49.83
CA SER A 416 13.49 15.39 -49.55
C SER A 416 13.01 15.96 -48.21
N CYS A 417 11.83 15.56 -47.71
CA CYS A 417 11.36 15.95 -46.37
C CYS A 417 12.07 15.20 -45.24
N LEU A 418 12.53 13.98 -45.49
CA LEU A 418 13.23 13.14 -44.51
C LEU A 418 14.66 13.62 -44.23
N ASP A 419 15.29 14.37 -45.14
CA ASP A 419 16.68 14.84 -44.99
C ASP A 419 16.82 16.10 -44.12
N TRP A 420 15.73 16.81 -43.82
CA TRP A 420 15.76 18.16 -43.22
C TRP A 420 15.31 18.26 -41.75
N SER A 421 14.95 17.17 -41.06
CA SER A 421 14.38 17.28 -39.70
C SER A 421 14.85 16.26 -38.66
N ASN A 422 15.94 15.52 -38.91
CA ASN A 422 16.31 14.38 -38.07
C ASN A 422 16.92 14.74 -36.69
N GLY A 423 17.26 16.00 -36.40
CA GLY A 423 17.87 16.39 -35.12
C GLY A 423 16.86 16.73 -34.02
N GLU A 424 16.17 17.86 -34.18
CA GLU A 424 15.27 18.42 -33.15
C GLU A 424 13.96 17.65 -33.01
N PHE A 425 13.43 17.09 -34.10
CA PHE A 425 12.18 16.32 -34.04
C PHE A 425 12.34 15.05 -33.21
N HIS A 426 13.45 14.31 -33.37
CA HIS A 426 13.70 13.11 -32.58
C HIS A 426 13.91 13.42 -31.09
N VAL A 427 14.64 14.49 -30.75
CA VAL A 427 14.90 14.88 -29.35
C VAL A 427 13.63 15.40 -28.67
N LEU A 428 12.83 16.23 -29.35
CA LEU A 428 11.59 16.78 -28.82
C LEU A 428 10.49 15.71 -28.69
N CYS A 429 10.35 14.82 -29.68
CA CYS A 429 9.43 13.69 -29.58
C CYS A 429 9.89 12.67 -28.53
N ALA A 430 11.20 12.46 -28.34
CA ALA A 430 11.70 11.64 -27.24
C ALA A 430 11.39 12.29 -25.87
N ALA A 431 11.55 13.61 -25.72
CA ALA A 431 11.23 14.33 -24.48
C ALA A 431 9.72 14.32 -24.19
N ASN A 432 8.87 14.56 -25.19
CA ASN A 432 7.41 14.52 -25.06
C ASN A 432 6.90 13.10 -24.84
N GLY A 433 7.49 12.10 -25.51
CA GLY A 433 7.22 10.69 -25.25
C GLY A 433 7.61 10.31 -23.82
N ASN A 434 8.75 10.79 -23.32
CA ASN A 434 9.19 10.54 -21.94
C ASN A 434 8.26 11.23 -20.93
N ALA A 435 7.78 12.44 -21.24
CA ALA A 435 6.80 13.16 -20.42
C ALA A 435 5.44 12.46 -20.40
N ALA A 436 4.94 12.00 -21.56
CA ALA A 436 3.72 11.20 -21.65
C ALA A 436 3.86 9.88 -20.89
N LEU A 437 5.01 9.22 -20.99
CA LEU A 437 5.31 8.00 -20.24
C LEU A 437 5.34 8.25 -18.72
N ALA A 438 5.93 9.37 -18.27
CA ALA A 438 5.96 9.77 -16.87
C ALA A 438 4.58 10.17 -16.32
N ALA A 439 3.69 10.67 -17.20
CA ALA A 439 2.30 10.98 -16.88
C ALA A 439 1.35 9.76 -17.01
N SER A 440 1.88 8.56 -17.29
CA SER A 440 1.11 7.34 -17.55
C SER A 440 0.12 7.44 -18.74
N ASP A 441 0.31 8.39 -19.64
CA ASP A 441 -0.44 8.51 -20.89
C ASP A 441 0.20 7.61 -21.97
N TYR A 442 -0.06 6.31 -21.83
CA TYR A 442 0.62 5.29 -22.63
C TYR A 442 0.25 5.31 -24.11
N ASP A 443 -1.00 5.60 -24.45
CA ASP A 443 -1.44 5.69 -25.86
C ASP A 443 -0.69 6.81 -26.59
N ARG A 444 -0.63 7.99 -25.96
CA ARG A 444 0.10 9.13 -26.50
C ARG A 444 1.61 8.87 -26.59
N ALA A 445 2.20 8.23 -25.59
CA ALA A 445 3.61 7.88 -25.62
C ALA A 445 3.92 6.90 -26.78
N ILE A 446 3.09 5.88 -26.99
CA ILE A 446 3.25 4.90 -28.08
C ILE A 446 3.15 5.57 -29.45
N ASP A 447 2.18 6.47 -29.63
CA ASP A 447 1.97 7.20 -30.88
C ASP A 447 3.17 8.09 -31.21
N ILE A 448 3.66 8.85 -30.22
CA ILE A 448 4.82 9.73 -30.38
C ILE A 448 6.07 8.92 -30.73
N TYR A 449 6.38 7.84 -29.98
CA TYR A 449 7.57 7.05 -30.28
C TYR A 449 7.47 6.29 -31.60
N SER A 450 6.27 5.88 -32.03
CA SER A 450 6.08 5.23 -33.33
C SER A 450 6.35 6.18 -34.49
N ALA A 451 5.88 7.43 -34.38
CA ALA A 451 6.18 8.47 -35.37
C ALA A 451 7.69 8.74 -35.50
N VAL A 452 8.42 8.69 -34.39
CA VAL A 452 9.89 8.83 -34.37
C VAL A 452 10.56 7.67 -35.10
N ILE A 453 10.10 6.45 -34.88
CA ILE A 453 10.65 5.24 -35.51
C ILE A 453 10.36 5.24 -37.03
N ASP A 454 9.17 5.64 -37.44
CA ASP A 454 8.78 5.74 -38.87
C ASP A 454 9.59 6.81 -39.61
N SER A 455 10.07 7.84 -38.91
CA SER A 455 11.00 8.85 -39.44
C SER A 455 12.48 8.38 -39.52
N ASN A 456 12.72 7.07 -39.49
CA ASN A 456 14.01 6.40 -39.72
C ASN A 456 15.05 6.55 -38.60
N SER A 457 14.62 6.55 -37.33
CA SER A 457 15.54 6.58 -36.17
C SER A 457 16.04 5.17 -35.82
N ALA A 458 17.36 4.96 -35.78
CA ALA A 458 18.00 3.73 -35.29
C ALA A 458 18.31 3.77 -33.77
N SER A 459 17.63 4.63 -33.01
CA SER A 459 17.92 4.82 -31.58
C SER A 459 17.32 3.71 -30.71
N HIS A 460 18.17 2.87 -30.14
CA HIS A 460 17.78 1.80 -29.22
C HIS A 460 17.01 2.32 -27.98
N VAL A 461 17.25 3.57 -27.55
CA VAL A 461 16.55 4.21 -26.41
C VAL A 461 15.08 4.49 -26.73
N VAL A 462 14.78 4.91 -27.96
CA VAL A 462 13.39 5.20 -28.40
C VAL A 462 12.56 3.92 -28.42
N PHE A 463 13.12 2.82 -28.96
CA PHE A 463 12.48 1.50 -28.90
C PHE A 463 12.29 1.02 -27.46
N ALA A 464 13.27 1.23 -26.57
CA ALA A 464 13.15 0.85 -25.16
C ALA A 464 12.03 1.63 -24.44
N ASN A 465 11.89 2.93 -24.68
CA ASN A 465 10.85 3.73 -24.05
C ASN A 465 9.46 3.48 -24.65
N ARG A 466 9.36 3.19 -25.97
CA ARG A 466 8.11 2.70 -26.57
C ARG A 466 7.69 1.36 -25.99
N SER A 467 8.65 0.45 -25.78
CA SER A 467 8.42 -0.83 -25.10
C SER A 467 7.86 -0.59 -23.69
N LYS A 468 8.45 0.31 -22.89
CA LYS A 468 7.91 0.69 -21.57
C LYS A 468 6.47 1.24 -21.63
N ALA A 469 6.16 2.08 -22.61
CA ALA A 469 4.80 2.60 -22.79
C ALA A 469 3.80 1.47 -23.10
N LYS A 470 4.18 0.55 -24.01
CA LYS A 470 3.38 -0.65 -24.33
C LYS A 470 3.20 -1.57 -23.12
N LEU A 471 4.22 -1.73 -22.27
CA LEU A 471 4.10 -2.47 -21.00
C LEU A 471 3.06 -1.83 -20.07
N GLY A 472 3.07 -0.50 -19.93
CA GLY A 472 2.07 0.23 -19.14
C GLY A 472 0.63 -0.01 -19.62
N LYS A 473 0.44 -0.24 -20.92
CA LYS A 473 -0.85 -0.56 -21.55
C LYS A 473 -1.15 -2.07 -21.65
N MET A 474 -0.34 -2.93 -21.04
CA MET A 474 -0.47 -4.39 -21.11
C MET A 474 -0.39 -4.97 -22.53
N LEU A 475 0.29 -4.29 -23.46
CA LEU A 475 0.56 -4.76 -24.84
C LEU A 475 1.87 -5.56 -24.89
N TRP A 476 1.89 -6.70 -24.20
CA TRP A 476 3.11 -7.45 -23.90
C TRP A 476 3.87 -7.94 -25.14
N MET A 477 3.16 -8.49 -26.14
CA MET A 477 3.78 -9.01 -27.36
C MET A 477 4.37 -7.89 -28.23
N ASP A 478 3.70 -6.74 -28.30
CA ASP A 478 4.21 -5.58 -29.05
C ASP A 478 5.38 -4.91 -28.35
N ALA A 479 5.40 -4.95 -27.01
CA ALA A 479 6.53 -4.49 -26.20
C ALA A 479 7.76 -5.40 -26.38
N LEU A 480 7.53 -6.71 -26.52
CA LEU A 480 8.58 -7.71 -26.76
C LEU A 480 9.28 -7.51 -28.11
N LEU A 481 8.52 -7.20 -29.17
CA LEU A 481 9.07 -6.89 -30.48
C LEU A 481 10.00 -5.67 -30.42
N ASP A 482 9.58 -4.62 -29.72
CA ASP A 482 10.42 -3.43 -29.52
C ASP A 482 11.69 -3.77 -28.73
N ALA A 483 11.56 -4.57 -27.67
CA ALA A 483 12.69 -4.99 -26.85
C ALA A 483 13.72 -5.84 -27.63
N GLN A 484 13.25 -6.75 -28.49
CA GLN A 484 14.12 -7.49 -29.42
C GLN A 484 14.86 -6.54 -30.36
N LYS A 485 14.17 -5.49 -30.86
CA LYS A 485 14.80 -4.50 -31.72
C LYS A 485 15.88 -3.67 -31.00
N VAL A 486 15.70 -3.37 -29.71
CA VAL A 486 16.75 -2.75 -28.88
C VAL A 486 18.00 -3.63 -28.85
N ILE A 487 17.84 -4.93 -28.61
CA ILE A 487 18.94 -5.89 -28.50
C ILE A 487 19.65 -6.11 -29.85
N GLU A 488 18.90 -6.09 -30.96
CA GLU A 488 19.48 -6.11 -32.31
C GLU A 488 20.37 -4.90 -32.60
N LEU A 489 19.98 -3.71 -32.09
CA LEU A 489 20.71 -2.47 -32.28
C LEU A 489 21.89 -2.32 -31.31
N ASP A 490 21.76 -2.81 -30.09
CA ASP A 490 22.81 -2.85 -29.07
C ASP A 490 22.68 -4.10 -28.19
N SER A 491 23.54 -5.10 -28.47
CA SER A 491 23.54 -6.40 -27.79
C SER A 491 24.05 -6.35 -26.35
N LEU A 492 24.67 -5.25 -25.92
CA LEU A 492 25.12 -5.04 -24.54
C LEU A 492 24.19 -4.10 -23.76
N SER A 493 23.04 -3.71 -24.35
CA SER A 493 22.10 -2.79 -23.72
C SER A 493 21.35 -3.45 -22.55
N TYR A 494 21.76 -3.16 -21.31
CA TYR A 494 21.03 -3.63 -20.11
C TYR A 494 19.55 -3.22 -20.13
N LEU A 495 19.25 -2.02 -20.68
CA LEU A 495 17.89 -1.48 -20.76
C LEU A 495 17.00 -2.35 -21.65
N GLY A 496 17.54 -2.83 -22.79
CA GLY A 496 16.83 -3.72 -23.73
C GLY A 496 16.45 -5.05 -23.11
N TYR A 497 17.39 -5.70 -22.41
CA TYR A 497 17.11 -6.95 -21.72
C TYR A 497 16.13 -6.77 -20.54
N ASN A 498 16.19 -5.64 -19.83
CA ASN A 498 15.23 -5.31 -18.76
C ASN A 498 13.79 -5.16 -19.29
N VAL A 499 13.58 -4.42 -20.39
CA VAL A 499 12.23 -4.29 -20.97
C VAL A 499 11.76 -5.59 -21.63
N LYS A 500 12.67 -6.38 -22.22
CA LYS A 500 12.38 -7.73 -22.73
C LYS A 500 11.86 -8.64 -21.61
N ARG A 501 12.54 -8.65 -20.47
CA ARG A 501 12.13 -9.42 -19.29
C ARG A 501 10.72 -9.02 -18.83
N ALA A 502 10.47 -7.72 -18.67
CA ALA A 502 9.16 -7.23 -18.24
C ALA A 502 8.04 -7.58 -19.22
N ALA A 503 8.32 -7.54 -20.54
CA ALA A 503 7.37 -7.96 -21.58
C ALA A 503 7.08 -9.46 -21.53
N LEU A 504 8.11 -10.28 -21.37
CA LEU A 504 7.97 -11.73 -21.23
C LEU A 504 7.20 -12.10 -19.96
N HIS A 505 7.45 -11.40 -18.85
CA HIS A 505 6.71 -11.57 -17.60
C HIS A 505 5.22 -11.26 -17.78
N GLY A 506 4.87 -10.09 -18.33
CA GLY A 506 3.48 -9.71 -18.58
C GLY A 506 2.77 -10.63 -19.58
N ALA A 507 3.51 -11.21 -20.54
CA ALA A 507 3.00 -12.21 -21.48
C ALA A 507 2.91 -13.64 -20.88
N GLU A 508 3.14 -13.82 -19.58
CA GLU A 508 3.17 -15.10 -18.88
C GLU A 508 4.23 -16.10 -19.39
N ARG A 509 5.25 -15.62 -20.12
CA ARG A 509 6.40 -16.41 -20.63
C ARG A 509 7.55 -16.39 -19.64
N TYR A 510 7.27 -16.85 -18.41
CA TYR A 510 8.16 -16.68 -17.27
C TYR A 510 9.52 -17.38 -17.41
N ASP A 511 9.59 -18.58 -18.01
CA ASP A 511 10.86 -19.30 -18.20
C ASP A 511 11.85 -18.47 -19.02
N GLU A 512 11.39 -17.89 -20.12
CA GLU A 512 12.20 -17.01 -20.97
C GLU A 512 12.55 -15.69 -20.27
N ALA A 513 11.67 -15.19 -19.40
CA ALA A 513 11.94 -14.00 -18.59
C ALA A 513 13.07 -14.26 -17.57
N ILE A 514 13.09 -15.43 -16.93
CA ILE A 514 14.13 -15.85 -15.98
C ILE A 514 15.48 -15.99 -16.70
N GLU A 515 15.51 -16.64 -17.88
CA GLU A 515 16.73 -16.76 -18.70
C GLU A 515 17.26 -15.38 -19.16
N THR A 516 16.35 -14.51 -19.61
CA THR A 516 16.68 -13.13 -20.00
C THR A 516 17.27 -12.35 -18.82
N PHE A 517 16.78 -12.60 -17.60
CA PHE A 517 17.30 -11.96 -16.40
C PHE A 517 18.70 -12.44 -16.02
N GLN A 518 18.98 -13.75 -16.08
CA GLN A 518 20.33 -14.29 -15.89
C GLN A 518 21.33 -13.66 -16.87
N THR A 519 20.89 -13.47 -18.13
CA THR A 519 21.67 -12.77 -19.15
C THR A 519 21.92 -11.30 -18.77
N THR A 520 20.90 -10.61 -18.24
CA THR A 520 21.02 -9.21 -17.78
C THR A 520 22.06 -9.07 -16.68
N LEU A 521 22.03 -9.96 -15.68
CA LEU A 521 23.02 -9.96 -14.58
C LEU A 521 24.45 -10.18 -15.11
N SER A 522 24.62 -11.11 -16.05
CA SER A 522 25.92 -11.34 -16.72
C SER A 522 26.42 -10.10 -17.47
N ILE A 523 25.53 -9.35 -18.13
CA ILE A 523 25.87 -8.08 -18.80
C ILE A 523 26.29 -7.01 -17.78
N LEU A 524 25.58 -6.89 -16.66
CA LEU A 524 25.90 -5.93 -15.60
C LEU A 524 27.26 -6.24 -14.95
N ASP A 525 27.55 -7.51 -14.64
CA ASP A 525 28.82 -7.94 -14.05
C ASP A 525 30.01 -7.69 -14.99
N ASN A 526 29.82 -7.86 -16.29
CA ASN A 526 30.83 -7.65 -17.33
C ASN A 526 30.86 -6.24 -17.91
N ALA A 527 30.05 -5.31 -17.38
CA ALA A 527 29.96 -3.96 -17.95
C ALA A 527 31.29 -3.20 -17.78
N PRO A 528 31.78 -2.50 -18.84
CA PRO A 528 33.06 -1.80 -18.79
C PRO A 528 33.04 -0.64 -17.78
N ASP A 529 31.89 0.01 -17.60
CA ASP A 529 31.69 1.12 -16.68
C ASP A 529 31.41 0.68 -15.23
N VAL A 530 31.96 1.41 -14.27
CA VAL A 530 31.84 1.11 -12.83
C VAL A 530 30.46 1.49 -12.29
N GLN A 531 29.80 2.53 -12.82
CA GLN A 531 28.45 2.90 -12.40
C GLN A 531 27.43 1.84 -12.84
N THR A 532 27.57 1.31 -14.06
CA THR A 532 26.73 0.20 -14.54
C THR A 532 26.94 -1.07 -13.71
N ARG A 533 28.17 -1.40 -13.33
CA ARG A 533 28.45 -2.53 -12.41
C ARG A 533 27.83 -2.35 -11.03
N LYS A 534 27.77 -1.12 -10.50
CA LYS A 534 27.09 -0.84 -9.22
C LYS A 534 25.59 -1.09 -9.26
N LEU A 535 24.94 -1.01 -10.43
CA LEU A 535 23.52 -1.33 -10.57
C LEU A 535 23.21 -2.79 -10.22
N HIS A 536 24.16 -3.73 -10.34
CA HIS A 536 23.98 -5.11 -9.89
C HIS A 536 23.63 -5.20 -8.39
N GLN A 537 24.13 -4.29 -7.55
CA GLN A 537 23.83 -4.25 -6.11
C GLN A 537 22.36 -3.98 -5.78
N GLN A 538 21.55 -3.60 -6.78
CA GLN A 538 20.10 -3.41 -6.62
C GLN A 538 19.29 -4.68 -6.90
N TYR A 539 19.92 -5.72 -7.48
CA TYR A 539 19.25 -6.93 -7.95
C TYR A 539 19.70 -8.16 -7.17
N LEU A 540 18.74 -9.04 -6.87
CA LEU A 540 19.00 -10.36 -6.30
C LEU A 540 19.26 -11.38 -7.42
N ARG A 541 20.11 -12.36 -7.14
CA ARG A 541 20.28 -13.50 -8.05
C ARG A 541 19.05 -14.42 -7.95
N PRO A 542 18.61 -15.07 -9.04
CA PRO A 542 17.48 -16.00 -8.99
C PRO A 542 17.60 -17.04 -7.88
N SER A 543 18.81 -17.57 -7.65
CA SER A 543 19.09 -18.53 -6.57
C SER A 543 18.82 -18.00 -5.15
N GLU A 544 18.93 -16.69 -4.93
CA GLU A 544 18.66 -16.05 -3.63
C GLU A 544 17.17 -15.89 -3.40
N VAL A 545 16.43 -15.52 -4.45
CA VAL A 545 14.96 -15.48 -4.47
C VAL A 545 14.38 -16.88 -4.27
N GLU A 546 14.91 -17.88 -4.97
CA GLU A 546 14.52 -19.27 -4.78
C GLU A 546 14.78 -19.75 -3.35
N ARG A 547 15.87 -19.28 -2.71
CA ARG A 547 16.16 -19.58 -1.30
C ARG A 547 15.15 -18.91 -0.36
N ALA A 548 14.75 -17.66 -0.64
CA ALA A 548 13.71 -16.97 0.14
C ALA A 548 12.36 -17.68 0.01
N ILE A 549 11.93 -18.01 -1.21
CA ILE A 549 10.72 -18.81 -1.46
C ILE A 549 10.82 -20.17 -0.76
N ARG A 550 12.00 -20.81 -0.81
CA ARG A 550 12.22 -22.09 -0.15
C ARG A 550 12.02 -22.02 1.37
N ARG A 551 12.53 -20.98 2.03
CA ARG A 551 12.33 -20.77 3.48
C ARG A 551 10.85 -20.66 3.84
N VAL A 552 10.07 -19.92 3.05
CA VAL A 552 8.62 -19.77 3.24
C VAL A 552 7.88 -21.09 3.00
N ILE A 553 8.27 -21.84 1.97
CA ILE A 553 7.73 -23.18 1.70
C ILE A 553 8.00 -24.12 2.88
N ASP A 554 9.23 -24.15 3.39
CA ASP A 554 9.61 -25.03 4.51
C ASP A 554 8.79 -24.68 5.76
N ALA A 555 8.69 -23.40 6.10
CA ALA A 555 7.85 -22.93 7.21
C ALA A 555 6.37 -23.30 7.04
N GLN A 556 5.82 -23.19 5.82
CA GLN A 556 4.44 -23.57 5.53
C GLN A 556 4.21 -25.09 5.60
N LEU A 557 5.24 -25.89 5.31
CA LEU A 557 5.16 -27.35 5.31
C LEU A 557 5.48 -27.97 6.67
N ASP A 558 6.17 -27.27 7.58
CA ASP A 558 6.49 -27.78 8.93
C ASP A 558 5.23 -28.24 9.67
N ASP A 559 4.18 -27.42 9.63
CA ASP A 559 2.87 -27.70 10.25
C ASP A 559 1.86 -28.39 9.31
N ALA A 560 2.31 -28.89 8.15
CA ALA A 560 1.47 -29.58 7.17
C ALA A 560 1.70 -31.11 7.17
N PRO A 561 0.76 -31.91 6.65
CA PRO A 561 0.96 -33.35 6.51
C PRO A 561 2.20 -33.74 5.69
N LEU A 562 2.76 -34.90 6.01
CA LEU A 562 3.96 -35.44 5.33
C LEU A 562 3.71 -35.81 3.86
N ARG A 563 2.46 -36.17 3.54
CA ARG A 563 1.98 -36.51 2.20
C ARG A 563 0.56 -36.02 2.00
N SER A 564 0.21 -35.67 0.76
CA SER A 564 -1.13 -35.27 0.34
C SER A 564 -1.42 -35.79 -1.07
N LEU A 565 -2.70 -35.83 -1.43
CA LEU A 565 -3.16 -36.13 -2.78
C LEU A 565 -3.22 -34.84 -3.60
N ASP A 566 -2.66 -34.88 -4.81
CA ASP A 566 -2.95 -33.90 -5.85
C ASP A 566 -4.41 -34.11 -6.30
N THR A 567 -5.27 -33.12 -6.12
CA THR A 567 -6.70 -33.23 -6.46
C THR A 567 -6.98 -33.23 -7.96
N THR A 568 -6.03 -32.81 -8.78
CA THR A 568 -6.15 -32.77 -10.23
C THR A 568 -5.61 -34.04 -10.86
N ALA A 569 -4.37 -34.42 -10.52
CA ALA A 569 -3.75 -35.64 -11.02
C ALA A 569 -4.25 -36.89 -10.31
N GLY A 570 -4.73 -36.76 -9.07
CA GLY A 570 -5.13 -37.88 -8.23
C GLY A 570 -3.96 -38.70 -7.68
N LEU A 571 -2.74 -38.19 -7.75
CA LEU A 571 -1.53 -38.88 -7.31
C LEU A 571 -1.19 -38.55 -5.86
N LEU A 572 -0.60 -39.50 -5.16
CA LEU A 572 -0.05 -39.28 -3.83
C LEU A 572 1.32 -38.60 -3.94
N CYS A 573 1.48 -37.47 -3.26
CA CYS A 573 2.67 -36.62 -3.31
C CYS A 573 3.25 -36.43 -1.90
N ASP A 574 4.55 -36.70 -1.75
CA ASP A 574 5.30 -36.25 -0.58
C ASP A 574 5.62 -34.76 -0.65
N ARG A 575 6.20 -34.22 0.42
CA ARG A 575 6.59 -32.80 0.49
C ARG A 575 7.49 -32.40 -0.69
N GLU A 576 8.48 -33.22 -1.05
CA GLU A 576 9.39 -32.91 -2.16
C GLU A 576 8.65 -32.87 -3.51
N THR A 577 7.72 -33.80 -3.75
CA THR A 577 6.86 -33.81 -4.93
C THR A 577 5.96 -32.57 -4.95
N GLN A 578 5.35 -32.18 -3.83
CA GLN A 578 4.53 -30.96 -3.73
C GLN A 578 5.35 -29.71 -4.10
N ILE A 579 6.58 -29.63 -3.58
CA ILE A 579 7.53 -28.55 -3.87
C ILE A 579 7.89 -28.53 -5.35
N ASN A 580 8.20 -29.68 -5.93
CA ASN A 580 8.55 -29.78 -7.35
C ASN A 580 7.36 -29.40 -8.24
N THR A 581 6.14 -29.84 -7.90
CA THR A 581 4.92 -29.43 -8.60
C THR A 581 4.70 -27.93 -8.49
N PHE A 582 4.92 -27.33 -7.31
CA PHE A 582 4.87 -25.87 -7.17
C PHE A 582 5.93 -25.17 -8.02
N LYS A 583 7.18 -25.64 -8.04
CA LYS A 583 8.26 -25.08 -8.88
C LYS A 583 7.92 -25.09 -10.36
N MET A 584 7.18 -26.10 -10.82
CA MET A 584 6.73 -26.19 -12.22
C MET A 584 5.49 -25.32 -12.52
N SER A 585 4.82 -24.80 -11.49
CA SER A 585 3.61 -23.98 -11.62
C SER A 585 3.89 -22.60 -12.19
N THR A 586 2.89 -21.99 -12.82
CA THR A 586 2.99 -20.61 -13.31
C THR A 586 3.15 -19.61 -12.17
N GLN A 587 2.56 -19.89 -11.00
CA GLN A 587 2.66 -19.04 -9.81
C GLN A 587 4.09 -18.94 -9.28
N TYR A 588 4.81 -20.06 -9.17
CA TYR A 588 6.22 -20.04 -8.75
C TYR A 588 7.10 -19.31 -9.76
N LYS A 589 6.92 -19.60 -11.06
CA LYS A 589 7.68 -18.93 -12.12
C LYS A 589 7.41 -17.42 -12.15
N ALA A 590 6.17 -17.01 -11.87
CA ALA A 590 5.81 -15.60 -11.70
C ALA A 590 6.50 -14.98 -10.48
N LEU A 591 6.54 -15.66 -9.33
CA LEU A 591 7.26 -15.17 -8.14
C LEU A 591 8.75 -14.95 -8.41
N VAL A 592 9.43 -15.95 -8.99
CA VAL A 592 10.86 -15.86 -9.33
C VAL A 592 11.12 -14.77 -10.37
N SER A 593 10.18 -14.57 -11.30
CA SER A 593 10.30 -13.57 -12.36
C SER A 593 9.91 -12.14 -11.93
N SER A 594 9.17 -11.96 -10.83
CA SER A 594 8.74 -10.64 -10.32
C SER A 594 9.65 -10.10 -9.23
N THR A 595 10.15 -10.98 -8.36
CA THR A 595 10.88 -10.63 -7.14
C THR A 595 12.36 -10.46 -7.44
N ILE A 596 12.78 -9.28 -7.90
CA ILE A 596 14.12 -9.16 -8.51
C ILE A 596 14.97 -8.01 -7.95
N THR A 597 14.38 -6.94 -7.41
CA THR A 597 15.17 -5.90 -6.74
C THR A 597 15.11 -6.06 -5.23
N HIS A 598 16.13 -5.55 -4.52
CA HIS A 598 16.13 -5.54 -3.05
C HIS A 598 14.92 -4.79 -2.45
N ALA A 599 14.39 -3.79 -3.16
CA ALA A 599 13.21 -3.04 -2.73
C ALA A 599 11.88 -3.77 -3.02
N ASP A 600 11.87 -4.67 -4.01
CA ASP A 600 10.68 -5.42 -4.46
C ASP A 600 10.61 -6.83 -3.84
N LEU A 601 11.50 -7.20 -2.92
CA LEU A 601 11.40 -8.46 -2.17
C LEU A 601 10.26 -8.38 -1.15
N HIS A 602 9.04 -8.51 -1.64
CA HIS A 602 7.83 -8.55 -0.82
C HIS A 602 7.65 -9.95 -0.23
N ILE A 603 8.30 -10.22 0.91
CA ILE A 603 8.16 -11.51 1.62
C ILE A 603 6.68 -11.83 1.87
N GLU A 604 5.86 -10.84 2.22
CA GLU A 604 4.41 -11.00 2.38
C GLU A 604 3.71 -11.55 1.13
N HIS A 605 4.12 -11.11 -0.07
CA HIS A 605 3.55 -11.61 -1.33
C HIS A 605 3.99 -13.06 -1.60
N ILE A 606 5.25 -13.40 -1.29
CA ILE A 606 5.75 -14.78 -1.37
C ILE A 606 4.93 -15.68 -0.42
N GLU A 607 4.75 -15.25 0.83
CA GLU A 607 3.94 -15.95 1.82
C GLU A 607 2.51 -16.16 1.35
N GLU A 608 1.87 -15.11 0.80
CA GLU A 608 0.51 -15.20 0.29
C GLU A 608 0.39 -16.27 -0.81
N VAL A 609 1.27 -16.23 -1.81
CA VAL A 609 1.23 -17.15 -2.95
C VAL A 609 1.57 -18.58 -2.52
N VAL A 610 2.60 -18.77 -1.70
CA VAL A 610 3.01 -20.09 -1.19
C VAL A 610 1.88 -20.69 -0.35
N LYS A 611 1.32 -19.93 0.60
CA LYS A 611 0.20 -20.36 1.45
C LYS A 611 -1.02 -20.72 0.62
N ARG A 612 -1.37 -19.90 -0.39
CA ARG A 612 -2.51 -20.16 -1.28
C ARG A 612 -2.30 -21.36 -2.21
N TYR A 613 -1.06 -21.70 -2.55
CA TYR A 613 -0.78 -22.88 -3.38
C TYR A 613 -0.70 -24.17 -2.55
N LEU A 614 -0.08 -24.12 -1.38
CA LEU A 614 0.16 -25.28 -0.50
C LEU A 614 -0.96 -25.53 0.52
N GLN A 615 -1.96 -24.65 0.62
CA GLN A 615 -3.16 -24.94 1.39
C GLN A 615 -3.81 -26.26 0.94
N TYR A 616 -4.30 -27.01 1.92
CA TYR A 616 -4.88 -28.33 1.71
C TYR A 616 -6.25 -28.44 2.38
N ALA A 617 -7.09 -29.28 1.77
CA ALA A 617 -8.34 -29.73 2.36
C ALA A 617 -8.12 -31.05 3.11
N MET A 618 -8.78 -31.23 4.26
CA MET A 618 -8.73 -32.48 5.02
C MET A 618 -10.07 -33.21 4.98
N LEU A 619 -10.01 -34.55 4.90
CA LEU A 619 -11.17 -35.41 5.04
C LEU A 619 -11.28 -35.91 6.48
N SER A 620 -12.36 -35.50 7.14
CA SER A 620 -12.80 -36.09 8.39
C SER A 620 -13.96 -37.04 8.09
N HIS A 621 -13.79 -38.33 8.39
CA HIS A 621 -14.76 -39.36 7.96
C HIS A 621 -14.75 -40.58 8.87
N ARG A 622 -15.74 -41.44 8.67
CA ARG A 622 -15.75 -42.80 9.23
C ARG A 622 -15.06 -43.75 8.24
N TRP A 623 -14.27 -44.68 8.76
CA TRP A 623 -13.74 -45.80 7.98
C TRP A 623 -14.85 -46.83 7.71
N GLU A 624 -15.03 -47.18 6.44
CA GLU A 624 -16.08 -48.08 5.96
C GLU A 624 -15.50 -49.27 5.20
N GLY A 625 -15.81 -50.49 5.63
CA GLY A 625 -15.39 -51.70 4.91
C GLY A 625 -13.88 -51.76 4.67
N LYS A 626 -13.46 -51.83 3.39
CA LYS A 626 -12.07 -51.68 2.96
C LYS A 626 -11.91 -50.27 2.38
N GLU A 627 -11.19 -49.40 3.09
CA GLU A 627 -10.74 -48.10 2.58
C GLU A 627 -9.46 -48.26 1.75
N PRO A 628 -9.18 -47.36 0.80
CA PRO A 628 -7.89 -47.34 0.12
C PRO A 628 -6.77 -47.03 1.12
N LEU A 629 -5.77 -47.91 1.19
CA LEU A 629 -4.54 -47.69 1.94
C LEU A 629 -3.48 -47.05 1.05
N LEU A 630 -2.41 -46.56 1.66
CA LEU A 630 -1.28 -45.97 0.92
C LEU A 630 -0.74 -46.92 -0.16
N GLN A 631 -0.54 -48.19 0.19
CA GLN A 631 0.00 -49.21 -0.73
C GLN A 631 -0.91 -49.51 -1.93
N ASP A 632 -2.22 -49.27 -1.79
CA ASP A 632 -3.18 -49.55 -2.86
C ASP A 632 -3.12 -48.48 -3.98
N ILE A 633 -2.80 -47.24 -3.60
CA ILE A 633 -2.82 -46.07 -4.50
C ILE A 633 -1.44 -45.52 -4.83
N GLN A 634 -0.38 -46.00 -4.18
CA GLN A 634 0.98 -45.51 -4.41
C GLN A 634 1.37 -45.69 -5.88
N GLY A 635 1.75 -44.60 -6.53
CA GLY A 635 2.13 -44.58 -7.95
C GLY A 635 0.96 -44.72 -8.93
N LYS A 636 -0.29 -44.69 -8.47
CA LYS A 636 -1.51 -44.77 -9.30
C LYS A 636 -2.38 -43.54 -9.06
N SER A 637 -3.07 -43.07 -10.10
CA SER A 637 -4.03 -41.98 -9.92
C SER A 637 -5.29 -42.54 -9.27
N VAL A 638 -5.85 -41.84 -8.28
CA VAL A 638 -7.16 -42.21 -7.70
C VAL A 638 -8.25 -42.26 -8.77
N TYR A 639 -8.07 -41.62 -9.93
CA TYR A 639 -9.03 -41.63 -11.04
C TYR A 639 -8.88 -42.81 -12.00
N ASP A 640 -7.83 -43.64 -11.84
CA ASP A 640 -7.60 -44.80 -12.70
C ASP A 640 -8.68 -45.88 -12.47
N SER A 641 -9.23 -46.41 -13.56
CA SER A 641 -10.27 -47.45 -13.52
C SER A 641 -9.78 -48.77 -12.92
N GLU A 642 -8.46 -49.00 -12.87
CA GLU A 642 -7.87 -50.17 -12.22
C GLU A 642 -8.18 -50.22 -10.71
N LEU A 643 -8.39 -49.06 -10.09
CA LEU A 643 -8.71 -48.93 -8.68
C LEU A 643 -10.19 -49.13 -8.37
N ASP A 644 -11.07 -49.31 -9.37
CA ASP A 644 -12.52 -49.49 -9.17
C ASP A 644 -12.87 -50.74 -8.32
N SER A 645 -11.96 -51.70 -8.28
CA SER A 645 -12.09 -52.92 -7.46
C SER A 645 -11.80 -52.69 -5.96
N ILE A 646 -11.19 -51.55 -5.61
CA ILE A 646 -10.85 -51.18 -4.23
C ILE A 646 -12.04 -50.46 -3.60
N GLY A 647 -12.50 -50.97 -2.46
CA GLY A 647 -13.55 -50.34 -1.67
C GLY A 647 -13.19 -48.91 -1.27
N GLY A 648 -14.18 -48.03 -1.16
CA GLY A 648 -13.95 -46.64 -0.72
C GLY A 648 -13.29 -45.72 -1.75
N ILE A 649 -12.79 -46.21 -2.90
CA ILE A 649 -12.15 -45.34 -3.91
C ILE A 649 -13.09 -44.26 -4.44
N THR A 650 -14.38 -44.57 -4.62
CA THR A 650 -15.41 -43.61 -5.04
C THR A 650 -15.56 -42.46 -4.06
N LYS A 651 -15.45 -42.76 -2.75
CA LYS A 651 -15.47 -41.75 -1.69
C LYS A 651 -14.24 -40.85 -1.80
N LEU A 652 -13.05 -41.43 -1.96
CA LEU A 652 -11.81 -40.67 -2.12
C LEU A 652 -11.82 -39.78 -3.38
N ARG A 653 -12.31 -40.30 -4.52
CA ARG A 653 -12.49 -39.53 -5.76
C ARG A 653 -13.44 -38.35 -5.58
N SER A 654 -14.54 -38.58 -4.87
CA SER A 654 -15.55 -37.55 -4.60
C SER A 654 -15.01 -36.48 -3.64
N PHE A 655 -14.18 -36.88 -2.67
CA PHE A 655 -13.43 -35.96 -1.82
C PHE A 655 -12.47 -35.09 -2.63
N CYS A 656 -11.58 -35.69 -3.44
CA CYS A 656 -10.64 -34.93 -4.28
C CYS A 656 -11.39 -33.99 -5.23
N LYS A 657 -12.49 -34.45 -5.83
CA LYS A 657 -13.34 -33.59 -6.67
C LYS A 657 -13.92 -32.42 -5.88
N THR A 658 -14.45 -32.66 -4.69
CA THR A 658 -15.05 -31.60 -3.86
C THR A 658 -14.00 -30.59 -3.39
N ALA A 659 -12.80 -31.05 -3.01
CA ALA A 659 -11.68 -30.18 -2.65
C ALA A 659 -11.22 -29.31 -3.85
N ARG A 660 -11.12 -29.92 -5.04
CA ARG A 660 -10.79 -29.21 -6.29
C ARG A 660 -11.84 -28.18 -6.68
N ASP A 661 -13.12 -28.56 -6.60
CA ASP A 661 -14.25 -27.66 -6.92
C ASP A 661 -14.30 -26.47 -5.93
N ALA A 662 -13.75 -26.63 -4.71
CA ALA A 662 -13.53 -25.57 -3.73
C ALA A 662 -12.21 -24.79 -3.91
N GLY A 663 -11.39 -25.12 -4.92
CA GLY A 663 -10.16 -24.40 -5.27
C GLY A 663 -8.88 -24.88 -4.59
N TYR A 664 -8.88 -26.07 -3.98
CA TYR A 664 -7.70 -26.62 -3.30
C TYR A 664 -6.95 -27.64 -4.16
N ASN A 665 -5.64 -27.44 -4.32
CA ASN A 665 -4.76 -28.34 -5.08
C ASN A 665 -4.45 -29.62 -4.32
N TRP A 666 -4.44 -29.55 -2.98
CA TRP A 666 -4.00 -30.63 -2.11
C TRP A 666 -5.14 -31.12 -1.23
N ALA A 667 -5.23 -32.42 -1.08
CA ALA A 667 -6.24 -33.07 -0.25
C ALA A 667 -5.59 -34.15 0.62
N TRP A 668 -6.00 -34.24 1.88
CA TRP A 668 -5.43 -35.19 2.83
C TRP A 668 -6.49 -36.14 3.40
N SER A 669 -6.13 -37.42 3.50
CA SER A 669 -6.95 -38.47 4.13
C SER A 669 -6.07 -39.39 4.98
N ASP A 670 -6.49 -39.61 6.23
CA ASP A 670 -5.84 -40.50 7.20
C ASP A 670 -5.72 -41.96 6.73
N THR A 671 -6.59 -42.38 5.80
CA THR A 671 -6.61 -43.74 5.28
C THR A 671 -5.40 -44.06 4.41
N CYS A 672 -4.99 -43.12 3.56
CA CYS A 672 -4.02 -43.37 2.48
C CYS A 672 -2.83 -42.41 2.45
N CYS A 673 -2.85 -41.29 3.17
CA CYS A 673 -1.71 -40.35 3.20
C CYS A 673 -0.66 -40.72 4.25
N ILE A 674 -1.01 -41.57 5.22
CA ILE A 674 -0.11 -42.05 6.28
C ILE A 674 0.38 -43.46 5.93
N ASP A 675 1.69 -43.69 6.02
CA ASP A 675 2.26 -45.04 5.98
C ASP A 675 2.12 -45.69 7.35
N LYS A 676 1.03 -46.44 7.49
CA LYS A 676 0.69 -47.18 8.70
C LYS A 676 1.65 -48.35 9.00
N SER A 677 2.58 -48.66 8.10
CA SER A 677 3.62 -49.67 8.34
C SER A 677 4.93 -49.08 8.88
N ASN A 678 5.03 -47.75 8.94
CA ASN A 678 6.19 -47.04 9.49
C ASN A 678 5.85 -46.41 10.84
N ASP A 679 6.34 -47.00 11.92
CA ASP A 679 6.04 -46.55 13.30
C ASP A 679 6.48 -45.11 13.57
N VAL A 680 7.58 -44.64 12.96
CA VAL A 680 8.06 -43.25 13.10
C VAL A 680 7.06 -42.28 12.49
N GLU A 681 6.50 -42.63 11.34
CA GLU A 681 5.50 -41.79 10.68
C GLU A 681 4.15 -41.83 11.41
N VAL A 682 3.73 -42.99 11.91
CA VAL A 682 2.52 -43.12 12.72
C VAL A 682 2.64 -42.27 13.98
N GLN A 683 3.79 -42.33 14.66
CA GLN A 683 4.13 -41.52 15.81
C GLN A 683 4.00 -40.02 15.51
N GLU A 684 4.60 -39.57 14.40
CA GLU A 684 4.52 -38.18 13.98
C GLU A 684 3.09 -37.76 13.64
N SER A 685 2.39 -38.58 12.86
CA SER A 685 1.03 -38.30 12.41
C SER A 685 0.06 -38.15 13.58
N VAL A 686 0.11 -39.06 14.56
CA VAL A 686 -0.74 -39.02 15.75
C VAL A 686 -0.51 -37.75 16.56
N ASN A 687 0.74 -37.33 16.73
CA ASN A 687 1.07 -36.12 17.49
C ASN A 687 0.75 -34.82 16.74
N SER A 688 0.78 -34.85 15.41
CA SER A 688 0.63 -33.66 14.57
C SER A 688 -0.78 -33.52 13.98
N THR A 689 -1.67 -34.52 14.14
CA THR A 689 -3.04 -34.54 13.56
C THR A 689 -3.82 -33.28 13.90
N PHE A 690 -3.84 -32.84 15.15
CA PHE A 690 -4.54 -31.62 15.56
C PHE A 690 -3.97 -30.37 14.87
N VAL A 691 -2.64 -30.25 14.81
CA VAL A 691 -1.97 -29.12 14.15
C VAL A 691 -2.29 -29.10 12.66
N TRP A 692 -2.31 -30.27 12.02
CA TRP A 692 -2.67 -30.39 10.61
C TRP A 692 -4.12 -29.98 10.35
N TYR A 693 -5.06 -30.38 11.21
CA TYR A 693 -6.46 -29.93 11.13
C TYR A 693 -6.59 -28.43 11.37
N HIS A 694 -5.84 -27.87 12.34
CA HIS A 694 -5.84 -26.44 12.64
C HIS A 694 -5.34 -25.57 11.46
N HIS A 695 -4.31 -26.03 10.77
CA HIS A 695 -3.72 -25.34 9.61
C HIS A 695 -4.37 -25.70 8.27
N SER A 696 -5.31 -26.65 8.25
CA SER A 696 -6.10 -26.93 7.05
C SER A 696 -6.93 -25.71 6.65
N ALA A 697 -7.01 -25.44 5.35
CA ALA A 697 -7.82 -24.34 4.85
C ALA A 697 -9.32 -24.70 4.82
N LEU A 698 -9.62 -25.99 4.67
CA LEU A 698 -10.96 -26.54 4.72
C LEU A 698 -10.93 -27.95 5.30
N THR A 699 -11.79 -28.23 6.27
CA THR A 699 -12.08 -29.61 6.67
C THR A 699 -13.46 -30.03 6.18
N ILE A 700 -13.48 -31.09 5.37
CA ILE A 700 -14.70 -31.72 4.85
C ILE A 700 -15.05 -32.89 5.75
N VAL A 701 -16.19 -32.78 6.44
CA VAL A 701 -16.73 -33.88 7.25
C VAL A 701 -17.70 -34.68 6.41
N TYR A 702 -17.37 -35.94 6.12
CA TYR A 702 -18.21 -36.84 5.33
C TYR A 702 -19.04 -37.77 6.23
N LEU A 703 -20.35 -37.53 6.26
CA LEU A 703 -21.33 -38.27 7.05
C LEU A 703 -21.95 -39.40 6.21
N SER A 704 -21.24 -40.52 6.14
CA SER A 704 -21.60 -41.64 5.26
C SER A 704 -22.92 -42.33 5.60
N ASP A 705 -23.38 -42.20 6.84
CA ASP A 705 -24.63 -42.78 7.36
C ASP A 705 -25.81 -41.80 7.36
N VAL A 706 -25.61 -40.56 6.90
CA VAL A 706 -26.64 -39.52 6.88
C VAL A 706 -27.16 -39.32 5.45
N PRO A 707 -28.37 -39.84 5.10
CA PRO A 707 -28.96 -39.61 3.79
C PRO A 707 -29.50 -38.18 3.62
N PRO A 708 -29.70 -37.70 2.37
CA PRO A 708 -30.18 -36.35 2.07
C PRO A 708 -31.57 -36.04 2.63
N SER A 709 -32.41 -37.06 2.79
CA SER A 709 -33.76 -36.98 3.35
C SER A 709 -33.80 -36.88 4.88
N SER A 710 -32.64 -36.89 5.55
CA SER A 710 -32.55 -36.86 7.01
C SER A 710 -33.10 -35.57 7.60
N LYS A 711 -33.78 -35.71 8.74
CA LYS A 711 -34.33 -34.59 9.53
C LYS A 711 -33.22 -33.86 10.32
N SER A 712 -33.60 -32.79 11.01
CA SER A 712 -32.81 -32.23 12.11
C SER A 712 -32.45 -33.33 13.11
N ASP A 713 -31.23 -33.29 13.66
CA ASP A 713 -30.66 -34.24 14.64
C ASP A 713 -29.91 -35.46 14.07
N ALA A 714 -29.79 -35.58 12.73
CA ALA A 714 -29.08 -36.68 12.11
C ALA A 714 -27.54 -36.61 12.24
N LEU A 715 -26.95 -35.41 12.33
CA LEU A 715 -25.53 -35.22 12.60
C LEU A 715 -25.21 -35.67 14.03
N ALA A 716 -26.08 -35.34 14.99
CA ALA A 716 -25.94 -35.74 16.39
C ALA A 716 -25.80 -37.26 16.56
N THR A 717 -26.62 -38.02 15.81
CA THR A 717 -26.65 -39.49 15.86
C THR A 717 -25.70 -40.18 14.89
N SER A 718 -24.96 -39.44 14.07
CA SER A 718 -24.06 -40.03 13.08
C SER A 718 -22.95 -40.84 13.76
N ALA A 719 -22.60 -41.97 13.16
CA ALA A 719 -21.47 -42.79 13.56
C ALA A 719 -20.13 -42.03 13.47
N TRP A 720 -20.04 -40.94 12.71
CA TRP A 720 -18.88 -40.05 12.76
C TRP A 720 -18.75 -39.37 14.13
N ASN A 721 -19.86 -38.86 14.67
CA ASN A 721 -19.85 -38.12 15.94
C ASN A 721 -19.60 -39.01 17.17
N THR A 722 -19.71 -40.34 17.04
CA THR A 722 -19.43 -41.28 18.14
C THR A 722 -17.97 -41.69 18.24
N ARG A 723 -17.11 -41.33 17.28
CA ARG A 723 -15.69 -41.73 17.28
C ARG A 723 -14.84 -40.82 18.16
N GLY A 724 -13.82 -41.37 18.82
CA GLY A 724 -12.89 -40.61 19.67
C GLY A 724 -12.11 -39.53 18.90
N TRP A 725 -11.57 -39.89 17.74
CA TRP A 725 -10.77 -38.98 16.91
C TRP A 725 -11.51 -37.73 16.44
N THR A 726 -12.84 -37.79 16.25
CA THR A 726 -13.56 -36.72 15.56
C THR A 726 -13.66 -35.42 16.35
N VAL A 727 -13.42 -35.42 17.67
CA VAL A 727 -13.38 -34.17 18.48
C VAL A 727 -12.36 -33.21 17.91
N GLN A 728 -11.09 -33.62 17.82
CA GLN A 728 -10.02 -32.77 17.29
C GLN A 728 -10.25 -32.41 15.81
N GLU A 729 -10.82 -33.32 15.02
CA GLU A 729 -11.09 -33.10 13.59
C GLU A 729 -12.12 -31.99 13.33
N PHE A 730 -12.92 -31.60 14.33
CA PHE A 730 -13.91 -30.54 14.16
C PHE A 730 -13.62 -29.30 15.02
N ILE A 731 -13.00 -29.42 16.21
CA ILE A 731 -12.66 -28.25 17.01
C ILE A 731 -11.39 -27.56 16.52
N ALA A 732 -10.41 -28.31 15.99
CA ALA A 732 -9.13 -27.74 15.55
C ALA A 732 -9.25 -26.87 14.29
N PRO A 733 -9.96 -27.27 13.20
CA PRO A 733 -9.99 -26.50 11.96
C PRO A 733 -10.68 -25.16 12.11
N LYS A 734 -10.26 -24.17 11.34
CA LYS A 734 -10.94 -22.86 11.29
C LYS A 734 -12.23 -22.92 10.47
N VAL A 735 -12.25 -23.72 9.41
CA VAL A 735 -13.39 -23.88 8.49
C VAL A 735 -13.78 -25.34 8.39
N VAL A 736 -15.07 -25.63 8.62
CA VAL A 736 -15.64 -26.98 8.53
C VAL A 736 -16.89 -26.96 7.66
N LEU A 737 -17.03 -27.93 6.76
CA LEU A 737 -18.24 -28.18 5.98
C LEU A 737 -18.69 -29.63 6.15
N PHE A 738 -19.94 -29.83 6.54
CA PHE A 738 -20.55 -31.15 6.68
C PHE A 738 -21.23 -31.57 5.38
N TYR A 739 -20.90 -32.77 4.91
CA TYR A 739 -21.45 -33.38 3.70
C TYR A 739 -22.21 -34.67 4.05
N GLN A 740 -23.36 -34.85 3.41
CA GLN A 740 -24.17 -36.07 3.48
C GLN A 740 -23.58 -37.17 2.59
N ASN A 741 -24.12 -38.39 2.69
CA ASN A 741 -23.60 -39.56 1.99
C ASN A 741 -23.64 -39.48 0.43
N ASN A 742 -24.33 -38.49 -0.13
CA ASN A 742 -24.37 -38.20 -1.57
C ASN A 742 -23.53 -36.99 -1.97
N TRP A 743 -22.66 -36.49 -1.08
CA TRP A 743 -21.83 -35.29 -1.29
C TRP A 743 -22.61 -33.99 -1.48
N THR A 744 -23.83 -33.89 -0.92
CA THR A 744 -24.52 -32.61 -0.75
C THR A 744 -24.28 -32.02 0.63
N LEU A 745 -24.27 -30.69 0.74
CA LEU A 745 -24.08 -29.99 2.00
C LEU A 745 -25.19 -30.35 2.98
N TYR A 746 -24.83 -30.63 4.23
CA TYR A 746 -25.78 -30.97 5.29
C TYR A 746 -26.85 -29.88 5.43
N ARG A 747 -28.12 -30.30 5.44
CA ARG A 747 -29.30 -29.42 5.46
C ARG A 747 -29.41 -28.45 4.28
N ASN A 748 -28.67 -28.68 3.20
CA ASN A 748 -28.48 -27.73 2.09
C ASN A 748 -27.96 -26.36 2.56
N ASP A 749 -27.27 -26.31 3.70
CA ASP A 749 -26.71 -25.08 4.25
C ASP A 749 -25.47 -24.64 3.44
N ARG A 750 -25.58 -23.49 2.78
CA ARG A 750 -24.53 -22.90 1.92
C ARG A 750 -23.67 -21.86 2.63
N THR A 751 -23.74 -21.78 3.96
CA THR A 751 -22.79 -20.97 4.73
C THR A 751 -21.35 -21.39 4.40
N PRO A 752 -20.42 -20.45 4.16
CA PRO A 752 -19.03 -20.78 3.82
C PRO A 752 -18.30 -21.57 4.91
N ASN A 753 -18.77 -21.46 6.16
CA ASN A 753 -18.29 -22.21 7.30
C ASN A 753 -19.49 -22.68 8.14
N HIS A 754 -19.67 -23.99 8.30
CA HIS A 754 -20.78 -24.54 9.08
C HIS A 754 -20.64 -24.27 10.59
N LYS A 755 -19.46 -23.82 11.06
CA LYS A 755 -19.30 -23.28 12.43
C LYS A 755 -20.09 -21.99 12.68
N ASP A 756 -20.50 -21.29 11.62
CA ASP A 756 -21.35 -20.10 11.71
C ASP A 756 -22.84 -20.41 11.62
N SER A 757 -23.20 -21.64 11.23
CA SER A 757 -24.59 -22.08 11.17
C SER A 757 -25.14 -22.35 12.57
N VAL A 758 -26.08 -21.50 13.01
CA VAL A 758 -26.74 -21.63 14.32
C VAL A 758 -27.42 -22.99 14.47
N ALA A 759 -28.06 -23.49 13.41
CA ALA A 759 -28.78 -24.76 13.44
C ALA A 759 -27.83 -25.95 13.63
N ILE A 760 -26.73 -26.00 12.87
CA ILE A 760 -25.74 -27.09 12.95
C ILE A 760 -25.00 -27.02 14.30
N MET A 761 -24.61 -25.82 14.74
CA MET A 761 -23.92 -25.65 16.01
C MET A 761 -24.80 -25.99 17.23
N GLN A 762 -26.10 -25.73 17.17
CA GLN A 762 -27.03 -26.13 18.22
C GLN A 762 -27.19 -27.65 18.29
N GLU A 763 -27.18 -28.34 17.15
CA GLU A 763 -27.19 -29.79 17.07
C GLU A 763 -25.89 -30.40 17.61
N ILE A 764 -24.73 -29.85 17.25
CA ILE A 764 -23.43 -30.25 17.80
C ILE A 764 -23.38 -30.02 19.31
N LYS A 765 -23.83 -28.87 19.81
CA LYS A 765 -23.91 -28.59 21.25
C LYS A 765 -24.78 -29.64 21.96
N GLY A 766 -25.96 -29.93 21.40
CA GLY A 766 -26.86 -30.95 21.95
C GLY A 766 -26.25 -32.36 21.97
N ALA A 767 -25.44 -32.70 20.96
CA ALA A 767 -24.84 -34.02 20.82
C ALA A 767 -23.53 -34.22 21.61
N THR A 768 -22.73 -33.15 21.75
CA THR A 768 -21.35 -33.23 22.26
C THR A 768 -21.16 -32.50 23.59
N GLY A 769 -22.08 -31.62 23.97
CA GLY A 769 -21.91 -30.70 25.09
C GLY A 769 -20.92 -29.57 24.84
N ILE A 770 -20.37 -29.45 23.62
CA ILE A 770 -19.36 -28.42 23.29
C ILE A 770 -20.06 -27.15 22.81
N ASP A 771 -19.81 -26.06 23.52
CA ASP A 771 -20.39 -24.75 23.21
C ASP A 771 -19.77 -24.10 21.97
N ARG A 772 -20.56 -23.28 21.26
CA ARG A 772 -20.11 -22.60 20.03
C ARG A 772 -18.79 -21.82 20.19
N PRO A 773 -18.54 -21.04 21.26
CA PRO A 773 -17.27 -20.35 21.45
C PRO A 773 -16.08 -21.31 21.53
N ALA A 774 -16.25 -22.45 22.21
CA ALA A 774 -15.22 -23.48 22.28
C ALA A 774 -14.94 -24.07 20.90
N VAL A 775 -15.96 -24.30 20.06
CA VAL A 775 -15.75 -24.83 18.69
C VAL A 775 -15.15 -23.79 17.74
N ALA A 776 -15.52 -22.52 17.87
CA ALA A 776 -15.14 -21.47 16.94
C ALA A 776 -13.69 -21.00 17.13
N ALA A 777 -13.18 -21.01 18.37
CA ALA A 777 -11.88 -20.44 18.71
C ALA A 777 -11.05 -21.33 19.64
N PHE A 778 -11.24 -22.66 19.59
CA PHE A 778 -10.55 -23.60 20.48
C PHE A 778 -9.03 -23.38 20.48
N ARG A 779 -8.43 -23.31 21.67
CA ARG A 779 -6.99 -23.42 21.90
C ARG A 779 -6.75 -24.50 22.97
N PRO A 780 -5.67 -25.29 22.89
CA PRO A 780 -5.41 -26.32 23.89
C PRO A 780 -5.32 -25.82 25.34
N SER A 781 -4.96 -24.55 25.54
CA SER A 781 -4.94 -23.87 26.84
C SER A 781 -6.30 -23.45 27.37
N MET A 782 -7.35 -23.44 26.53
CA MET A 782 -8.72 -23.11 26.96
C MET A 782 -9.31 -24.25 27.80
N ASN A 783 -10.21 -23.86 28.70
CA ASN A 783 -11.08 -24.73 29.49
C ASN A 783 -10.36 -25.67 30.46
N SER A 784 -11.09 -26.10 31.49
CA SER A 784 -10.57 -27.07 32.45
C SER A 784 -10.30 -28.42 31.76
N SER A 785 -9.31 -29.15 32.26
CA SER A 785 -8.96 -30.48 31.74
C SER A 785 -10.12 -31.47 31.89
N ARG A 786 -10.90 -31.37 32.98
CA ARG A 786 -12.12 -32.18 33.19
C ARG A 786 -13.14 -31.98 32.07
N GLU A 787 -13.36 -30.73 31.65
CA GLU A 787 -14.31 -30.42 30.59
C GLU A 787 -13.87 -31.00 29.23
N LYS A 788 -12.59 -30.83 28.88
CA LYS A 788 -12.02 -31.42 27.65
C LYS A 788 -12.10 -32.95 27.64
N LEU A 789 -11.86 -33.60 28.79
CA LEU A 789 -12.03 -35.05 28.94
C LEU A 789 -13.51 -35.48 28.82
N HIS A 790 -14.44 -34.68 29.35
CA HIS A 790 -15.88 -34.93 29.24
C HIS A 790 -16.34 -34.97 27.79
N TRP A 791 -15.90 -34.04 26.95
CA TRP A 791 -16.22 -34.00 25.51
C TRP A 791 -15.87 -35.29 24.74
N ALA A 792 -14.83 -35.99 25.22
CA ALA A 792 -14.38 -37.26 24.65
C ALA A 792 -14.96 -38.50 25.36
N SER A 793 -15.56 -38.34 26.54
CA SER A 793 -15.93 -39.44 27.44
C SER A 793 -17.00 -40.40 26.91
N THR A 794 -17.84 -39.94 25.99
CA THR A 794 -18.93 -40.71 25.38
C THR A 794 -18.52 -41.40 24.08
N ARG A 795 -17.28 -41.20 23.63
CA ARG A 795 -16.82 -41.60 22.31
C ARG A 795 -16.09 -42.93 22.35
N VAL A 796 -16.08 -43.60 21.20
CA VAL A 796 -15.53 -44.95 21.02
C VAL A 796 -14.33 -44.90 20.10
N THR A 797 -13.29 -45.65 20.45
CA THR A 797 -12.07 -45.80 19.66
C THR A 797 -11.91 -47.23 19.15
N THR A 798 -11.23 -47.39 18.02
CA THR A 798 -11.01 -48.70 17.40
C THR A 798 -9.92 -49.48 18.13
N ARG A 799 -8.80 -48.83 18.42
CA ARG A 799 -7.79 -49.33 19.37
C ARG A 799 -8.07 -48.76 20.75
N GLN A 800 -7.72 -49.50 21.80
CA GLN A 800 -8.06 -49.08 23.16
C GLN A 800 -7.21 -47.87 23.60
N GLU A 801 -5.96 -47.82 23.17
CA GLU A 801 -5.00 -46.76 23.48
C GLU A 801 -5.34 -45.42 22.81
N ASP A 802 -6.05 -45.47 21.68
CA ASP A 802 -6.50 -44.27 20.94
C ASP A 802 -7.40 -43.35 21.79
N ILE A 803 -7.97 -43.86 22.88
CA ILE A 803 -8.74 -43.05 23.83
C ILE A 803 -7.89 -41.92 24.45
N ALA A 804 -6.59 -42.14 24.55
CA ALA A 804 -5.63 -41.14 24.99
C ALA A 804 -5.00 -40.42 23.79
N TYR A 805 -4.59 -41.17 22.76
CA TYR A 805 -3.87 -40.59 21.62
C TYR A 805 -4.69 -39.58 20.83
N SER A 806 -6.01 -39.79 20.71
CA SER A 806 -6.92 -38.83 20.08
C SER A 806 -7.05 -37.49 20.83
N LEU A 807 -6.51 -37.40 22.05
CA LEU A 807 -6.57 -36.21 22.90
C LEU A 807 -5.27 -35.43 22.94
N PHE A 808 -4.16 -35.97 22.42
CA PHE A 808 -2.83 -35.33 22.49
C PHE A 808 -2.88 -33.87 22.04
N GLY A 809 -3.43 -33.63 20.85
CA GLY A 809 -3.55 -32.29 20.31
C GLY A 809 -4.55 -31.39 21.04
N ILE A 810 -5.65 -31.94 21.56
CA ILE A 810 -6.64 -31.20 22.36
C ILE A 810 -6.00 -30.60 23.62
N PHE A 811 -5.02 -31.30 24.19
CA PHE A 811 -4.26 -30.84 25.35
C PHE A 811 -2.91 -30.18 24.99
N GLY A 812 -2.55 -30.08 23.71
CA GLY A 812 -1.27 -29.51 23.29
C GLY A 812 -0.07 -30.32 23.79
N VAL A 813 -0.25 -31.63 23.89
CA VAL A 813 0.71 -32.58 24.43
C VAL A 813 1.34 -33.39 23.30
N ARG A 814 2.65 -33.64 23.40
CA ARG A 814 3.39 -34.52 22.48
C ARG A 814 3.99 -35.67 23.28
N LEU A 815 3.54 -36.89 23.02
CA LEU A 815 3.93 -38.10 23.77
C LEU A 815 4.26 -39.27 22.82
N PRO A 816 5.15 -40.19 23.23
CA PRO A 816 5.35 -41.47 22.55
C PRO A 816 4.04 -42.24 22.40
N VAL A 817 3.83 -42.87 21.26
CA VAL A 817 2.70 -43.71 20.89
C VAL A 817 3.20 -45.15 20.93
N ASP A 818 2.73 -45.91 21.90
CA ASP A 818 3.05 -47.32 22.08
C ASP A 818 1.77 -48.15 21.90
N TYR A 819 1.58 -48.72 20.72
CA TYR A 819 0.42 -49.56 20.45
C TYR A 819 0.61 -50.95 21.08
N GLY A 820 -0.18 -51.25 22.12
CA GLY A 820 -0.07 -52.48 22.92
C GLY A 820 0.08 -52.22 24.42
N GLU A 821 0.27 -50.97 24.87
CA GLU A 821 0.52 -50.64 26.27
C GLU A 821 -0.72 -50.73 27.19
N LYS A 822 -1.91 -51.04 26.62
CA LYS A 822 -3.24 -50.99 27.24
C LYS A 822 -3.78 -49.58 27.49
N GLN A 823 -5.11 -49.50 27.52
CA GLN A 823 -5.88 -48.26 27.67
C GLN A 823 -5.51 -47.46 28.93
N ASP A 824 -5.40 -48.16 30.06
CA ASP A 824 -5.21 -47.61 31.40
C ASP A 824 -3.83 -46.93 31.55
N LYS A 825 -2.80 -47.49 30.90
CA LYS A 825 -1.47 -46.88 30.85
C LYS A 825 -1.40 -45.71 29.88
N ALA A 826 -1.97 -45.85 28.67
CA ALA A 826 -2.00 -44.78 27.68
C ALA A 826 -2.71 -43.52 28.23
N LEU A 827 -3.90 -43.71 28.81
CA LEU A 827 -4.64 -42.66 29.49
C LEU A 827 -3.87 -42.12 30.70
N GLY A 828 -3.24 -43.02 31.45
CA GLY A 828 -2.37 -42.68 32.55
C GLY A 828 -1.28 -41.67 32.15
N ARG A 829 -0.47 -42.00 31.14
CA ARG A 829 0.61 -41.14 30.64
C ARG A 829 0.10 -39.77 30.18
N LEU A 830 -1.03 -39.73 29.46
CA LEU A 830 -1.64 -38.48 29.03
C LEU A 830 -2.02 -37.59 30.22
N LEU A 831 -2.74 -38.14 31.21
CA LEU A 831 -3.20 -37.36 32.36
C LEU A 831 -2.02 -36.88 33.21
N GLN A 832 -0.95 -37.68 33.33
CA GLN A 832 0.28 -37.26 33.98
C GLN A 832 0.91 -36.04 33.30
N GLU A 833 0.98 -36.06 31.97
CA GLU A 833 1.56 -34.99 31.17
C GLU A 833 0.69 -33.71 31.21
N ILE A 834 -0.64 -33.85 31.21
CA ILE A 834 -1.58 -32.74 31.39
C ILE A 834 -1.29 -32.02 32.70
N VAL A 835 -1.27 -32.76 33.82
CA VAL A 835 -0.98 -32.20 35.14
C VAL A 835 0.42 -31.61 35.20
N ALA A 836 1.42 -32.28 34.62
CA ALA A 836 2.81 -31.82 34.63
C ALA A 836 3.01 -30.50 33.88
N ARG A 837 2.33 -30.29 32.74
CA ARG A 837 2.46 -29.06 31.93
C ARG A 837 1.60 -27.92 32.45
N SER A 838 0.34 -28.20 32.77
CA SER A 838 -0.64 -27.16 33.09
C SER A 838 -0.77 -26.86 34.58
N GLY A 839 -0.37 -27.81 35.45
CA GLY A 839 -0.72 -27.78 36.87
C GLY A 839 -2.20 -28.03 37.14
N ASP A 840 -3.02 -28.24 36.10
CA ASP A 840 -4.46 -28.43 36.20
C ASP A 840 -4.79 -29.83 36.73
N ILE A 841 -5.27 -29.86 37.95
CA ILE A 841 -5.66 -31.06 38.69
C ILE A 841 -7.13 -31.44 38.53
N SER A 842 -7.91 -30.72 37.72
CA SER A 842 -9.30 -31.10 37.42
C SER A 842 -9.39 -32.46 36.72
N SER A 843 -8.32 -32.89 36.06
CA SER A 843 -8.15 -34.26 35.53
C SER A 843 -8.11 -35.34 36.62
N LEU A 844 -7.92 -34.99 37.88
CA LEU A 844 -7.99 -35.91 39.01
C LEU A 844 -9.41 -35.93 39.61
N ASP A 845 -10.28 -34.99 39.25
CA ASP A 845 -11.61 -34.86 39.81
C ASP A 845 -12.60 -35.77 39.07
N TRP A 846 -12.48 -37.07 39.31
CA TRP A 846 -13.30 -38.11 38.68
C TRP A 846 -13.85 -39.12 39.69
N VAL A 847 -14.88 -39.85 39.26
CA VAL A 847 -15.64 -40.81 40.06
C VAL A 847 -15.60 -42.20 39.40
N GLY A 848 -15.53 -43.26 40.19
CA GLY A 848 -15.52 -44.65 39.73
C GLY A 848 -14.22 -45.43 40.04
N GLU A 849 -13.91 -46.44 39.22
CA GLU A 849 -12.76 -47.34 39.43
C GLU A 849 -11.41 -46.73 39.04
N SER A 850 -10.41 -46.91 39.93
CA SER A 850 -9.04 -46.48 39.72
C SER A 850 -8.31 -47.35 38.70
N SER A 851 -7.44 -46.73 37.92
CA SER A 851 -6.53 -47.41 37.00
C SER A 851 -5.50 -48.28 37.74
N ASP A 852 -5.06 -49.36 37.10
CA ASP A 852 -3.91 -50.17 37.54
C ASP A 852 -2.58 -49.41 37.39
N PHE A 853 -2.54 -48.34 36.58
CA PHE A 853 -1.35 -47.52 36.33
C PHE A 853 -1.06 -46.51 37.45
N ASN A 854 -2.10 -45.83 37.94
CA ASN A 854 -2.01 -44.90 39.07
C ASN A 854 -3.38 -44.78 39.73
N SER A 855 -3.43 -44.87 41.07
CA SER A 855 -4.69 -44.90 41.81
C SER A 855 -5.53 -43.61 41.71
N CYS A 856 -4.91 -42.48 41.35
CA CYS A 856 -5.58 -41.21 41.15
C CYS A 856 -6.09 -40.98 39.73
N LEU A 857 -5.83 -41.88 38.79
CA LEU A 857 -6.29 -41.78 37.40
C LEU A 857 -7.40 -42.81 37.15
N PRO A 858 -8.39 -42.51 36.31
CA PRO A 858 -9.48 -43.44 36.05
C PRO A 858 -9.01 -44.58 35.16
N ALA A 859 -9.59 -45.77 35.35
CA ALA A 859 -9.35 -46.91 34.47
C ALA A 859 -9.88 -46.69 33.04
N SER A 860 -10.86 -45.80 32.86
CA SER A 860 -11.47 -45.45 31.58
C SER A 860 -11.90 -43.99 31.56
N ILE A 861 -11.86 -43.34 30.39
CA ILE A 861 -12.34 -41.97 30.22
C ILE A 861 -13.85 -41.82 30.47
N THR A 862 -14.60 -42.92 30.45
CA THR A 862 -16.05 -42.90 30.71
C THR A 862 -16.41 -42.38 32.11
N SER A 863 -15.47 -42.39 33.05
CA SER A 863 -15.62 -41.77 34.37
C SER A 863 -15.91 -40.27 34.31
N TYR A 864 -15.59 -39.60 33.19
CA TYR A 864 -15.86 -38.17 32.99
C TYR A 864 -17.22 -37.90 32.31
N LYS A 865 -18.12 -38.87 32.19
CA LYS A 865 -19.44 -38.67 31.54
C LYS A 865 -20.37 -37.71 32.27
N ALA A 866 -20.16 -37.49 33.56
CA ALA A 866 -20.92 -36.47 34.28
C ALA A 866 -20.33 -35.08 33.96
N PRO A 867 -21.16 -34.04 33.79
CA PRO A 867 -20.66 -32.68 33.70
C PRO A 867 -19.82 -32.34 34.94
N PRO A 868 -18.83 -31.42 34.85
CA PRO A 868 -18.08 -30.96 36.00
C PRO A 868 -19.02 -30.57 37.15
N CYS A 869 -18.68 -30.95 38.38
CA CYS A 869 -19.47 -30.56 39.54
C CYS A 869 -19.38 -29.04 39.71
N GLU A 870 -20.46 -28.31 39.37
CA GLU A 870 -20.55 -26.88 39.63
C GLU A 870 -20.96 -26.63 41.07
N LEU A 871 -20.00 -26.15 41.86
CA LEU A 871 -20.24 -25.69 43.21
C LEU A 871 -20.87 -24.28 43.15
N PRO A 872 -21.86 -23.97 44.00
CA PRO A 872 -22.53 -22.67 43.96
C PRO A 872 -21.51 -21.54 44.17
N PRO A 873 -21.45 -20.54 43.28
CA PRO A 873 -20.54 -19.42 43.44
C PRO A 873 -20.94 -18.58 44.65
N LEU A 874 -19.95 -18.06 45.38
CA LEU A 874 -20.22 -17.14 46.48
C LEU A 874 -20.52 -15.74 45.90
N PRO A 875 -21.69 -15.14 46.18
CA PRO A 875 -21.99 -13.77 45.77
C PRO A 875 -20.92 -12.79 46.28
N GLU A 876 -20.58 -11.78 45.46
CA GLU A 876 -19.52 -10.82 45.81
C GLU A 876 -19.84 -10.03 47.09
N ASP A 877 -21.12 -9.74 47.33
CA ASP A 877 -21.61 -9.10 48.56
C ASP A 877 -21.40 -9.98 49.81
N ASP A 878 -21.59 -11.30 49.67
CA ASP A 878 -21.39 -12.27 50.75
C ASP A 878 -19.89 -12.50 51.03
N LEU A 879 -19.07 -12.47 49.98
CA LEU A 879 -17.61 -12.50 50.07
C LEU A 879 -17.11 -11.30 50.88
N GLN A 880 -17.56 -10.10 50.52
CA GLN A 880 -17.11 -8.86 51.14
C GLN A 880 -17.55 -8.77 52.60
N SER A 881 -18.77 -9.23 52.90
CA SER A 881 -19.30 -9.31 54.27
C SER A 881 -18.48 -10.28 55.14
N SER A 882 -18.17 -11.46 54.61
CA SER A 882 -17.38 -12.49 55.31
C SER A 882 -15.92 -12.06 55.53
N VAL A 883 -15.29 -11.42 54.53
CA VAL A 883 -13.94 -10.85 54.66
C VAL A 883 -13.91 -9.75 55.73
N SER A 884 -14.95 -8.91 55.80
CA SER A 884 -15.06 -7.86 56.82
C SER A 884 -15.17 -8.42 58.24
N LEU A 885 -15.88 -9.54 58.42
CA LEU A 885 -15.97 -10.25 59.69
C LEU A 885 -14.62 -10.83 60.12
N LEU A 886 -13.90 -11.50 59.20
CA LEU A 886 -12.59 -12.11 59.49
C LEU A 886 -11.50 -11.07 59.81
N ARG A 887 -11.61 -9.84 59.27
CA ARG A 887 -10.73 -8.73 59.67
C ARG A 887 -10.93 -8.31 61.12
N GLN A 888 -12.17 -8.38 61.63
CA GLN A 888 -12.49 -8.00 63.01
C GLN A 888 -12.06 -9.05 64.04
N THR A 889 -11.95 -10.31 63.64
CA THR A 889 -11.58 -11.44 64.54
C THR A 889 -10.07 -11.64 64.68
N GLY A 890 -9.23 -10.86 63.99
CA GLY A 890 -7.77 -10.94 64.09
C GLY A 890 -7.13 -12.11 63.31
N VAL A 891 -7.86 -12.72 62.38
CA VAL A 891 -7.41 -13.88 61.58
C VAL A 891 -6.49 -13.48 60.40
N ALA A 892 -6.25 -12.18 60.21
CA ALA A 892 -5.48 -11.64 59.08
C ALA A 892 -4.01 -12.13 59.02
N ASP A 893 -3.33 -12.24 60.16
CA ASP A 893 -1.94 -12.72 60.23
C ASP A 893 -1.85 -14.21 59.87
N PHE A 894 -2.80 -15.01 60.35
CA PHE A 894 -2.90 -16.42 59.99
C PHE A 894 -3.19 -16.57 58.49
N ALA A 895 -4.17 -15.83 57.97
CA ALA A 895 -4.54 -15.86 56.55
C ALA A 895 -3.33 -15.57 55.66
N SER A 896 -2.56 -14.52 55.98
CA SER A 896 -1.38 -14.12 55.22
C SER A 896 -0.28 -15.19 55.25
N ASN A 897 0.03 -15.73 56.44
CA ASN A 897 1.00 -16.83 56.57
C ASN A 897 0.57 -18.08 55.82
N PHE A 898 -0.71 -18.44 55.90
CA PHE A 898 -1.27 -19.59 55.20
C PHE A 898 -1.24 -19.40 53.68
N TYR A 899 -1.60 -18.21 53.20
CA TYR A 899 -1.50 -17.82 51.78
C TYR A 899 -0.06 -17.94 51.27
N THR A 900 0.95 -17.42 52.01
CA THR A 900 2.36 -17.54 51.63
C THR A 900 2.84 -18.99 51.61
N ARG A 901 2.41 -19.84 52.56
CA ARG A 901 2.74 -21.28 52.55
C ARG A 901 2.15 -21.99 51.33
N LEU A 902 0.92 -21.67 50.95
CA LEU A 902 0.26 -22.21 49.76
C LEU A 902 0.90 -21.71 48.46
N GLN A 903 1.26 -20.43 48.39
CA GLN A 903 1.97 -19.84 47.26
C GLN A 903 3.33 -20.52 47.03
N ASN A 904 4.04 -20.84 48.12
CA ASN A 904 5.33 -21.53 48.08
C ASN A 904 5.23 -23.06 47.91
N ALA A 905 4.02 -23.63 47.92
CA ALA A 905 3.85 -25.05 47.66
C ALA A 905 4.23 -25.38 46.20
N SER A 906 4.90 -26.52 46.00
CA SER A 906 5.22 -27.04 44.66
C SER A 906 3.94 -27.28 43.87
N ALA A 907 4.00 -27.22 42.53
CA ALA A 907 2.89 -27.69 41.72
C ALA A 907 2.72 -29.23 41.84
N PRO A 908 1.50 -29.76 41.65
CA PRO A 908 1.27 -31.19 41.49
C PRO A 908 2.17 -31.76 40.39
N ARG A 909 2.84 -32.89 40.65
CA ARG A 909 3.76 -33.50 39.68
C ARG A 909 3.79 -35.01 39.78
N PHE A 910 4.05 -35.67 38.66
CA PHE A 910 4.27 -37.11 38.62
C PHE A 910 5.76 -37.45 38.56
N ALA A 911 6.17 -38.48 39.29
CA ALA A 911 7.53 -39.02 39.25
C ALA A 911 7.47 -40.54 39.49
N ALA A 912 8.09 -41.33 38.62
CA ALA A 912 8.14 -42.80 38.75
C ALA A 912 6.77 -43.47 38.98
N GLN A 913 5.74 -43.05 38.19
CA GLN A 913 4.34 -43.49 38.30
C GLN A 913 3.59 -43.03 39.56
N ARG A 914 4.23 -42.19 40.39
CA ARG A 914 3.64 -41.65 41.62
C ARG A 914 3.25 -40.20 41.46
N LEU A 915 2.14 -39.81 42.06
CA LEU A 915 1.68 -38.42 42.10
C LEU A 915 2.13 -37.77 43.41
N HIS A 916 2.94 -36.73 43.32
CA HIS A 916 3.16 -35.81 44.43
C HIS A 916 2.07 -34.73 44.38
N LEU A 917 1.12 -34.82 45.30
CA LEU A 917 -0.02 -33.92 45.38
C LEU A 917 0.11 -33.02 46.61
N PRO A 918 0.47 -31.73 46.43
CA PRO A 918 0.22 -30.72 47.45
C PRO A 918 -1.28 -30.61 47.67
N CYS A 919 -1.69 -30.66 48.93
CA CYS A 919 -3.09 -30.62 49.32
C CYS A 919 -3.26 -30.06 50.71
N ILE A 920 -4.49 -29.64 51.00
CA ILE A 920 -4.95 -29.37 52.36
C ILE A 920 -5.54 -30.67 52.88
N ALA A 921 -4.93 -31.25 53.91
CA ALA A 921 -5.29 -32.55 54.43
C ALA A 921 -6.08 -32.44 55.74
N PHE A 922 -7.23 -33.13 55.80
CA PHE A 922 -8.08 -33.27 56.97
C PHE A 922 -7.97 -34.71 57.47
N ASN A 923 -7.61 -34.87 58.73
CA ASN A 923 -7.46 -36.19 59.34
C ASN A 923 -8.84 -36.81 59.57
N VAL A 924 -9.03 -38.04 59.09
CA VAL A 924 -10.29 -38.77 59.32
C VAL A 924 -10.22 -39.41 60.69
N THR A 925 -11.11 -38.98 61.59
CA THR A 925 -11.17 -39.48 62.97
C THR A 925 -12.03 -40.71 63.11
N GLU A 926 -13.03 -40.87 62.25
CA GLU A 926 -13.97 -41.97 62.34
C GLU A 926 -14.55 -42.40 60.99
N VAL A 927 -14.60 -43.71 60.76
CA VAL A 927 -15.27 -44.33 59.60
C VAL A 927 -16.25 -45.39 60.10
N ARG A 928 -17.55 -45.16 59.95
CA ARG A 928 -18.62 -46.08 60.38
C ARG A 928 -19.37 -46.63 59.18
N ARG A 929 -19.49 -47.96 59.08
CA ARG A 929 -20.35 -48.60 58.07
C ARG A 929 -21.82 -48.43 58.47
N ARG A 930 -22.65 -47.90 57.57
CA ARG A 930 -24.09 -47.82 57.79
C ARG A 930 -24.75 -49.17 57.50
N MET A 931 -25.37 -49.78 58.50
CA MET A 931 -26.09 -51.05 58.35
C MET A 931 -27.58 -50.77 58.04
N GLY A 932 -27.97 -50.84 56.75
CA GLY A 932 -29.38 -50.98 56.34
C GLY A 932 -29.80 -50.25 55.06
N SER A 933 -30.00 -51.02 53.98
CA SER A 933 -31.05 -50.96 52.92
C SER A 933 -30.54 -51.63 51.62
N PRO A 934 -31.36 -52.40 50.87
CA PRO A 934 -30.88 -53.41 49.92
C PRO A 934 -30.66 -52.85 48.51
N THR A 935 -29.41 -52.67 48.12
CA THR A 935 -28.98 -52.56 46.71
C THR A 935 -27.78 -53.47 46.48
N PRO A 936 -27.51 -53.90 45.23
CA PRO A 936 -26.76 -55.11 44.93
C PRO A 936 -25.38 -55.13 45.58
N GLU A 937 -24.91 -56.33 45.91
CA GLU A 937 -23.78 -56.71 46.77
C GLU A 937 -22.39 -56.09 46.46
N SER A 938 -22.28 -55.09 45.58
CA SER A 938 -20.99 -54.53 45.12
C SER A 938 -20.55 -53.24 45.84
N HIS A 939 -21.43 -52.43 46.43
CA HIS A 939 -21.06 -51.11 46.99
C HIS A 939 -21.56 -50.90 48.43
N LEU A 940 -20.72 -50.29 49.28
CA LEU A 940 -20.94 -50.11 50.71
C LEU A 940 -20.97 -48.61 51.07
N THR A 941 -21.95 -48.20 51.89
CA THR A 941 -22.05 -46.82 52.39
C THR A 941 -21.40 -46.66 53.77
N TYR A 942 -20.56 -45.63 53.90
CA TYR A 942 -19.86 -45.27 55.12
C TYR A 942 -20.16 -43.81 55.52
N GLU A 943 -20.32 -43.59 56.82
CA GLU A 943 -20.27 -42.27 57.46
C GLU A 943 -18.82 -41.98 57.84
N VAL A 944 -18.27 -40.88 57.32
CA VAL A 944 -16.88 -40.46 57.52
C VAL A 944 -16.87 -39.13 58.25
N LYS A 945 -16.19 -39.09 59.40
CA LYS A 945 -15.94 -37.86 60.17
C LYS A 945 -14.48 -37.48 60.03
N ALA A 946 -14.24 -36.24 59.60
CA ALA A 946 -12.90 -35.67 59.50
C ALA A 946 -12.83 -34.39 60.33
N ASP A 947 -11.66 -34.11 60.89
CA ASP A 947 -11.43 -32.94 61.73
C ASP A 947 -11.79 -31.65 60.97
N GLY A 948 -12.67 -30.84 61.55
CA GLY A 948 -13.07 -29.54 61.00
C GLY A 948 -14.08 -29.57 59.84
N LEU A 949 -14.54 -30.75 59.41
CA LEU A 949 -15.50 -30.89 58.31
C LEU A 949 -16.86 -31.43 58.79
N HIS A 950 -17.94 -31.07 58.09
CA HIS A 950 -19.25 -31.70 58.33
C HIS A 950 -19.21 -33.22 58.08
N ASP A 951 -20.09 -33.98 58.74
CA ASP A 951 -20.18 -35.44 58.55
C ASP A 951 -20.46 -35.78 57.08
N LEU A 952 -19.66 -36.68 56.50
CA LEU A 952 -19.75 -37.06 55.10
C LEU A 952 -20.33 -38.46 54.94
N LEU A 953 -21.16 -38.65 53.92
CA LEU A 953 -21.62 -39.96 53.48
C LEU A 953 -20.94 -40.32 52.16
N ILE A 954 -20.23 -41.44 52.15
CA ILE A 954 -19.56 -41.94 50.96
C ILE A 954 -20.04 -43.34 50.63
N THR A 955 -20.12 -43.66 49.34
CA THR A 955 -20.41 -45.00 48.84
C THR A 955 -19.23 -45.46 48.00
N THR A 956 -18.72 -46.66 48.29
CA THR A 956 -17.54 -47.23 47.61
C THR A 956 -17.65 -48.76 47.57
N GLY A 957 -17.13 -49.37 46.51
CA GLY A 957 -16.92 -50.82 46.44
C GLY A 957 -15.76 -51.31 47.31
N GLU A 958 -14.87 -50.41 47.76
CA GLU A 958 -13.75 -50.79 48.62
C GLU A 958 -14.20 -50.99 50.08
N THR A 959 -13.72 -52.05 50.71
CA THR A 959 -13.99 -52.29 52.14
C THR A 959 -13.03 -51.46 53.00
N LEU A 960 -13.52 -50.34 53.53
CA LEU A 960 -12.73 -49.40 54.35
C LEU A 960 -12.48 -49.91 55.77
N VAL A 961 -13.33 -50.80 56.27
CA VAL A 961 -13.20 -51.39 57.62
C VAL A 961 -13.16 -52.91 57.51
N LYS A 962 -11.98 -53.53 57.73
CA LYS A 962 -11.83 -54.99 57.77
C LYS A 962 -12.17 -55.51 59.17
N PHE A 963 -13.32 -56.14 59.32
CA PHE A 963 -13.66 -56.86 60.56
C PHE A 963 -12.97 -58.23 60.58
N TRP A 964 -11.76 -58.32 61.13
CA TRP A 964 -11.11 -59.60 61.44
C TRP A 964 -11.00 -59.81 62.97
N PRO A 965 -11.18 -61.02 63.52
CA PRO A 965 -11.26 -61.23 64.97
C PRO A 965 -9.91 -61.13 65.73
N ALA A 966 -8.83 -60.65 65.12
CA ALA A 966 -7.53 -60.59 65.78
C ALA A 966 -6.72 -59.37 65.32
N ARG A 967 -6.69 -58.35 66.19
CA ARG A 967 -5.97 -57.06 66.13
C ARG A 967 -6.47 -56.07 65.05
N PRO A 968 -7.02 -54.91 65.44
CA PRO A 968 -7.33 -53.84 64.49
C PRO A 968 -6.00 -53.30 63.93
N ILE A 969 -5.82 -53.40 62.62
CA ILE A 969 -4.81 -52.61 61.94
C ILE A 969 -5.48 -51.26 61.69
N GLU A 970 -5.11 -50.24 62.46
CA GLU A 970 -5.55 -48.86 62.21
C GLU A 970 -5.00 -48.40 60.85
N GLN A 971 -5.82 -48.51 59.81
CA GLN A 971 -5.55 -47.85 58.54
C GLN A 971 -5.93 -46.39 58.69
N ARG A 972 -4.98 -45.48 58.49
CA ARG A 972 -5.23 -44.04 58.56
C ARG A 972 -5.84 -43.55 57.27
N PHE A 973 -6.88 -42.73 57.38
CA PHE A 973 -7.55 -42.11 56.24
C PHE A 973 -7.38 -40.59 56.31
N PHE A 974 -7.25 -39.96 55.15
CA PHE A 974 -7.23 -38.51 55.00
C PHE A 974 -8.27 -38.12 53.98
N LEU A 975 -9.03 -37.07 54.30
CA LEU A 975 -9.78 -36.36 53.30
C LEU A 975 -8.91 -35.19 52.83
N VAL A 976 -8.65 -35.07 51.54
CA VAL A 976 -7.73 -34.06 51.03
C VAL A 976 -8.42 -33.18 50.01
N ARG A 977 -8.16 -31.88 50.08
CA ARG A 977 -8.45 -30.91 49.02
C ARG A 977 -7.17 -30.69 48.23
N PRO A 978 -7.06 -31.21 47.00
CA PRO A 978 -5.95 -30.92 46.11
C PRO A 978 -5.70 -29.41 45.98
N TRP A 979 -4.43 -29.01 45.96
CA TRP A 979 -4.06 -27.61 45.80
C TRP A 979 -4.00 -27.21 44.32
N ASP A 980 -4.69 -26.13 43.96
CA ASP A 980 -4.64 -25.50 42.64
C ASP A 980 -4.23 -24.03 42.76
N ARG A 981 -3.20 -23.63 42.01
CA ARG A 981 -2.71 -22.24 41.98
C ARG A 981 -3.73 -21.29 41.35
N SER A 982 -4.63 -21.77 40.49
CA SER A 982 -5.71 -20.97 39.88
C SER A 982 -6.64 -20.34 40.94
N LEU A 983 -6.71 -20.93 42.14
CA LEU A 983 -7.54 -20.46 43.26
C LEU A 983 -6.99 -19.20 43.96
N LEU A 984 -5.78 -18.75 43.63
CA LEU A 984 -5.12 -17.60 44.29
C LEU A 984 -5.53 -16.21 43.76
N GLU A 985 -6.47 -16.11 42.81
CA GLU A 985 -6.81 -14.85 42.10
C GLU A 985 -5.55 -14.16 41.52
N LEU A 986 -4.54 -14.94 41.11
CA LEU A 986 -3.38 -14.42 40.39
C LEU A 986 -3.78 -14.18 38.92
N PRO A 987 -3.29 -13.11 38.27
CA PRO A 987 -3.56 -12.91 36.84
C PRO A 987 -3.13 -14.15 36.06
N ASP A 988 -4.01 -14.60 35.16
CA ASP A 988 -3.78 -15.77 34.30
C ASP A 988 -2.42 -15.65 33.58
N PHE A 989 -1.54 -16.62 33.79
CA PHE A 989 -0.39 -16.81 32.92
C PHE A 989 -0.90 -17.34 31.58
N THR A 990 -1.28 -16.46 30.65
CA THR A 990 -1.24 -16.77 29.20
C THR A 990 -1.26 -15.49 28.36
N GLU A 991 -0.11 -14.85 28.21
CA GLU A 991 0.25 -14.33 26.88
C GLU A 991 1.33 -15.28 26.36
N PHE A 992 0.91 -16.29 25.59
CA PHE A 992 1.82 -16.72 24.53
C PHE A 992 2.00 -15.52 23.61
N PRO A 993 3.22 -15.18 23.19
CA PRO A 993 3.43 -14.11 22.22
C PRO A 993 2.56 -14.41 21.01
N GLU A 994 1.77 -13.43 20.57
CA GLU A 994 1.39 -13.42 19.17
C GLU A 994 2.68 -13.52 18.33
N PRO A 995 2.67 -14.18 17.16
CA PRO A 995 3.85 -14.25 16.31
C PRO A 995 4.35 -12.82 16.10
N SER A 996 5.55 -12.57 16.58
CA SER A 996 6.19 -11.27 16.56
C SER A 996 6.23 -10.74 15.14
N ASP A 997 5.75 -9.50 15.03
CA ASP A 997 6.06 -8.58 13.95
C ASP A 997 7.56 -8.64 13.61
N TYR A 998 7.83 -8.68 12.31
CA TYR A 998 9.15 -8.89 11.71
C TYR A 998 10.18 -7.87 12.22
N GLY A 999 11.36 -8.33 12.64
CA GLY A 999 12.46 -7.43 12.99
C GLY A 999 13.75 -8.11 13.43
N ASP A 1000 14.54 -8.52 12.43
CA ASP A 1000 16.01 -8.52 12.41
C ASP A 1000 16.76 -9.46 13.38
N ASP A 1001 17.22 -10.61 12.85
CA ASP A 1001 18.30 -11.39 13.44
C ASP A 1001 19.43 -11.60 12.42
N THR A 1002 20.53 -10.89 12.67
CA THR A 1002 21.87 -11.22 12.17
C THR A 1002 22.46 -12.39 12.95
N GLU A 1003 23.17 -13.23 12.20
CA GLU A 1003 23.78 -14.52 12.53
C GLU A 1003 24.68 -14.56 13.78
N GLY A 1004 24.65 -15.72 14.46
CA GLY A 1004 25.65 -16.17 15.44
C GLY A 1004 25.45 -17.66 15.80
N GLU A 1005 26.48 -18.47 15.54
CA GLU A 1005 26.54 -19.94 15.53
C GLU A 1005 26.35 -20.67 16.89
N GLU A 1006 25.86 -21.92 16.77
CA GLU A 1006 26.11 -23.18 17.52
C GLU A 1006 26.42 -23.16 19.05
N ASP A 1007 25.64 -23.92 19.85
CA ASP A 1007 26.13 -25.12 20.59
C ASP A 1007 25.00 -25.90 21.30
N TYR A 1008 25.21 -27.21 21.47
CA TYR A 1008 24.31 -28.22 22.05
C TYR A 1008 24.35 -28.26 23.59
N GLY A 1009 23.18 -28.48 24.22
CA GLY A 1009 23.06 -29.40 25.37
C GLY A 1009 22.71 -28.85 26.76
N THR A 1010 21.87 -29.64 27.45
CA THR A 1010 21.54 -29.75 28.89
C THR A 1010 20.37 -28.93 29.50
N PRO A 1011 19.53 -29.56 30.38
CA PRO A 1011 18.21 -29.09 30.82
C PRO A 1011 18.28 -28.17 32.07
N PRO A 1012 17.20 -27.42 32.40
CA PRO A 1012 17.31 -26.32 33.34
C PRO A 1012 17.36 -26.78 34.80
N SER A 1013 18.43 -26.37 35.49
CA SER A 1013 18.54 -26.36 36.94
C SER A 1013 18.06 -25.01 37.50
N SER A 1014 17.15 -25.07 38.47
CA SER A 1014 16.88 -24.16 39.61
C SER A 1014 17.20 -22.65 39.48
N PRO A 1015 16.26 -21.74 39.81
CA PRO A 1015 16.49 -20.30 39.74
C PRO A 1015 17.40 -19.83 40.88
N SER A 1016 18.49 -19.15 40.53
CA SER A 1016 19.32 -18.38 41.45
C SER A 1016 18.88 -16.92 41.49
N ASP A 1017 18.87 -16.38 42.71
CA ASP A 1017 18.69 -14.96 43.03
C ASP A 1017 19.63 -14.04 42.24
N ASP A 1018 19.10 -12.95 41.69
CA ASP A 1018 19.80 -11.67 41.77
C ASP A 1018 18.83 -10.47 41.74
N TRP A 1019 18.98 -9.60 42.74
CA TRP A 1019 18.24 -8.36 42.91
C TRP A 1019 18.97 -7.23 42.19
N SER A 1020 18.26 -6.39 41.44
CA SER A 1020 18.14 -4.94 41.71
C SER A 1020 17.67 -4.12 40.50
N SER A 1021 16.55 -3.42 40.70
CA SER A 1021 16.38 -1.96 40.45
C SER A 1021 14.94 -1.65 40.04
N GLY A 1022 14.16 -1.23 41.03
CA GLY A 1022 12.78 -0.78 40.86
C GLY A 1022 12.16 -0.61 42.23
N SER A 1023 11.99 0.64 42.66
CA SER A 1023 11.41 0.98 43.96
C SER A 1023 10.09 0.24 44.21
N PRO A 1024 9.87 -0.42 45.37
CA PRO A 1024 8.59 -1.02 45.66
C PRO A 1024 7.59 0.11 45.93
N VAL A 1025 6.61 0.25 45.02
CA VAL A 1025 5.39 0.98 45.30
C VAL A 1025 4.79 0.42 46.58
N LYS A 1026 4.51 1.28 47.56
CA LYS A 1026 3.81 0.95 48.83
C LYS A 1026 2.35 0.54 48.56
N GLN A 1027 2.14 -0.57 47.87
CA GLN A 1027 0.84 -1.23 47.64
C GLN A 1027 0.83 -2.68 48.15
N GLY A 1028 1.87 -3.12 48.88
CA GLY A 1028 2.13 -4.56 49.09
C GLY A 1028 1.42 -5.26 50.26
N ILE A 1029 0.97 -4.57 51.31
CA ILE A 1029 0.43 -5.26 52.51
C ILE A 1029 -1.10 -5.37 52.48
N SER A 1030 -1.79 -4.30 52.08
CA SER A 1030 -3.27 -4.25 52.01
C SER A 1030 -3.87 -5.17 50.94
N ASP A 1031 -3.17 -5.41 49.83
CA ASP A 1031 -3.65 -6.28 48.75
C ASP A 1031 -3.44 -7.77 49.10
N LEU A 1032 -2.28 -8.11 49.68
CA LEU A 1032 -1.97 -9.48 50.12
C LEU A 1032 -2.92 -9.95 51.24
N GLU A 1033 -3.14 -9.14 52.27
CA GLU A 1033 -4.08 -9.46 53.35
C GLU A 1033 -5.51 -9.64 52.82
N SER A 1034 -5.92 -8.81 51.85
CA SER A 1034 -7.23 -8.90 51.22
C SER A 1034 -7.39 -10.20 50.43
N ARG A 1035 -6.39 -10.57 49.61
CA ARG A 1035 -6.37 -11.83 48.85
C ARG A 1035 -6.33 -13.05 49.77
N ALA A 1036 -5.54 -12.99 50.84
CA ALA A 1036 -5.44 -14.06 51.83
C ALA A 1036 -6.76 -14.32 52.56
N LEU A 1037 -7.48 -13.27 52.96
CA LEU A 1037 -8.78 -13.41 53.60
C LEU A 1037 -9.86 -13.92 52.64
N ARG A 1038 -9.86 -13.47 51.38
CA ARG A 1038 -10.75 -14.00 50.33
C ARG A 1038 -10.52 -15.49 50.10
N LEU A 1039 -9.25 -15.93 50.09
CA LEU A 1039 -8.90 -17.35 49.97
C LEU A 1039 -9.50 -18.17 51.12
N LEU A 1040 -9.39 -17.72 52.38
CA LEU A 1040 -9.98 -18.43 53.51
C LEU A 1040 -11.51 -18.55 53.41
N VAL A 1041 -12.21 -17.48 53.01
CA VAL A 1041 -13.66 -17.53 52.81
C VAL A 1041 -14.03 -18.55 51.72
N ARG A 1042 -13.28 -18.58 50.61
CA ARG A 1042 -13.46 -19.58 49.53
C ARG A 1042 -13.13 -21.01 49.97
N LEU A 1043 -12.19 -21.18 50.91
CA LEU A 1043 -11.88 -22.48 51.49
C LEU A 1043 -13.00 -23.01 52.38
N GLY A 1044 -13.82 -22.12 52.95
CA GLY A 1044 -15.02 -22.45 53.73
C GLY A 1044 -16.22 -22.91 52.91
N GLN A 1045 -16.23 -22.68 51.59
CA GLN A 1045 -17.28 -23.17 50.71
C GLN A 1045 -17.18 -24.69 50.50
N PRO A 1046 -18.29 -25.37 50.15
CA PRO A 1046 -18.24 -26.75 49.71
C PRO A 1046 -17.17 -26.94 48.61
N PHE A 1047 -16.38 -28.01 48.70
CA PHE A 1047 -15.29 -28.30 47.76
C PHE A 1047 -15.20 -29.79 47.45
N GLY A 1048 -14.73 -30.13 46.25
CA GLY A 1048 -14.41 -31.50 45.87
C GLY A 1048 -13.19 -32.02 46.65
N ALA A 1049 -13.32 -33.21 47.23
CA ALA A 1049 -12.31 -33.81 48.08
C ALA A 1049 -11.96 -35.24 47.65
N PHE A 1050 -10.72 -35.67 47.91
CA PHE A 1050 -10.30 -37.06 47.70
C PHE A 1050 -10.18 -37.77 49.04
N LEU A 1051 -10.68 -39.00 49.10
CA LEU A 1051 -10.44 -39.89 50.24
C LEU A 1051 -9.20 -40.73 49.97
N LEU A 1052 -8.17 -40.58 50.80
CA LEU A 1052 -6.90 -41.29 50.70
C LEU A 1052 -6.72 -42.24 51.88
N ALA A 1053 -6.28 -43.46 51.60
CA ALA A 1053 -5.93 -44.45 52.62
C ALA A 1053 -4.41 -44.66 52.67
N GLN A 1054 -3.83 -44.51 53.85
CA GLN A 1054 -2.39 -44.71 54.06
C GLN A 1054 -2.04 -46.20 54.05
N GLN A 1055 -1.07 -46.57 53.22
CA GLN A 1055 -0.52 -47.92 53.12
C GLN A 1055 0.62 -48.12 54.13
N ARG A 1056 1.00 -49.38 54.35
CA ARG A 1056 2.12 -49.72 55.26
C ARG A 1056 3.47 -49.18 54.79
N SER A 1057 3.63 -48.96 53.49
CA SER A 1057 4.83 -48.36 52.87
C SER A 1057 4.96 -46.86 53.17
N GLY A 1058 3.94 -46.21 53.72
CA GLY A 1058 3.87 -44.76 53.89
C GLY A 1058 3.21 -44.03 52.72
N GLU A 1059 2.99 -44.71 51.60
CA GLU A 1059 2.29 -44.22 50.41
C GLU A 1059 0.78 -44.15 50.64
N TYR A 1060 0.10 -43.33 49.84
CA TYR A 1060 -1.35 -43.19 49.92
C TYR A 1060 -2.01 -43.73 48.67
N LYS A 1061 -3.14 -44.42 48.84
CA LYS A 1061 -3.98 -44.89 47.74
C LYS A 1061 -5.29 -44.09 47.77
N ARG A 1062 -5.72 -43.57 46.62
CA ARG A 1062 -7.06 -43.00 46.49
C ARG A 1062 -8.11 -44.10 46.59
N ILE A 1063 -9.16 -43.84 47.36
CA ILE A 1063 -10.34 -44.68 47.42
C ILE A 1063 -11.31 -44.25 46.32
N ALA A 1064 -11.64 -45.19 45.44
CA ALA A 1064 -12.69 -45.04 44.45
C ALA A 1064 -14.05 -44.85 45.12
N THR A 1065 -14.80 -43.82 44.74
CA THR A 1065 -16.18 -43.60 45.21
C THR A 1065 -17.15 -43.53 44.03
N ASP A 1066 -18.43 -43.79 44.32
CA ASP A 1066 -19.49 -43.77 43.30
C ASP A 1066 -20.01 -42.38 42.99
N HIS A 1067 -19.80 -41.43 43.91
CA HIS A 1067 -20.24 -40.04 43.82
C HIS A 1067 -19.08 -39.12 44.22
N ASP A 1068 -19.11 -37.87 43.76
CA ASP A 1068 -18.17 -36.83 44.19
C ASP A 1068 -18.22 -36.67 45.71
N ILE A 1069 -17.06 -36.58 46.36
CA ILE A 1069 -17.00 -36.31 47.79
C ILE A 1069 -16.93 -34.80 47.98
N ILE A 1070 -18.01 -34.23 48.52
CA ILE A 1070 -18.09 -32.79 48.75
C ILE A 1070 -17.83 -32.52 50.22
N GLY A 1071 -16.64 -31.99 50.54
CA GLY A 1071 -16.28 -31.53 51.87
C GLY A 1071 -16.76 -30.10 52.12
N GLN A 1072 -17.18 -29.79 53.34
CA GLN A 1072 -17.49 -28.42 53.76
C GLN A 1072 -16.96 -28.18 55.17
N VAL A 1073 -16.25 -27.06 55.36
CA VAL A 1073 -15.70 -26.65 56.65
C VAL A 1073 -16.83 -26.22 57.59
N GLN A 1074 -16.81 -26.70 58.84
CA GLN A 1074 -17.88 -26.40 59.81
C GLN A 1074 -17.88 -24.93 60.25
N ASP A 1075 -16.70 -24.35 60.52
CA ASP A 1075 -16.55 -22.95 60.91
C ASP A 1075 -15.21 -22.38 60.42
N VAL A 1076 -15.26 -21.39 59.53
CA VAL A 1076 -14.09 -20.72 58.93
C VAL A 1076 -13.24 -19.98 59.97
N VAL A 1077 -13.82 -19.56 61.10
CA VAL A 1077 -13.10 -18.84 62.18
C VAL A 1077 -12.22 -19.79 63.01
N SER A 1078 -12.52 -21.09 63.01
CA SER A 1078 -11.79 -22.13 63.77
C SER A 1078 -10.62 -22.78 63.00
N VAL A 1079 -10.36 -22.33 61.77
CA VAL A 1079 -9.46 -22.98 60.79
C VAL A 1079 -7.98 -23.03 61.21
N GLY A 1080 -7.56 -22.16 62.13
CA GLY A 1080 -6.16 -21.98 62.55
C GLY A 1080 -5.41 -23.28 62.93
N ASP A 1081 -6.11 -24.21 63.58
CA ASP A 1081 -5.55 -25.51 64.04
C ASP A 1081 -6.00 -26.71 63.19
N LEU A 1082 -6.86 -26.50 62.17
CA LEU A 1082 -7.59 -27.56 61.47
C LEU A 1082 -6.99 -27.98 60.12
N MET A 1083 -6.23 -27.09 59.46
CA MET A 1083 -5.74 -27.31 58.10
C MET A 1083 -4.22 -27.42 58.06
N ASP A 1084 -3.71 -28.62 57.75
CA ASP A 1084 -2.30 -28.85 57.48
C ASP A 1084 -2.05 -28.97 55.98
N ILE A 1085 -1.12 -28.16 55.46
CA ILE A 1085 -0.69 -28.24 54.06
C ILE A 1085 0.35 -29.34 53.97
N ARG A 1086 0.02 -30.39 53.22
CA ARG A 1086 0.90 -31.54 53.04
C ARG A 1086 1.11 -31.82 51.56
N THR A 1087 2.34 -32.17 51.22
CA THR A 1087 2.62 -32.87 49.97
C THR A 1087 2.50 -34.36 50.26
N ILE A 1088 1.50 -35.00 49.64
CA ILE A 1088 1.25 -36.42 49.78
C ILE A 1088 1.77 -37.14 48.55
N GLU A 1089 2.47 -38.26 48.76
CA GLU A 1089 2.92 -39.16 47.68
C GLU A 1089 1.88 -40.27 47.48
N ILE A 1090 1.29 -40.28 46.28
CA ILE A 1090 0.21 -41.18 45.90
C ILE A 1090 0.73 -42.19 44.87
N LEU A 1091 0.36 -43.46 45.10
CA LEU A 1091 0.95 -44.69 44.57
C LEU A 1091 0.97 -44.82 43.04
#